data_AF-A0A954GFA2-F1
#
_entry.id   AF-A0A954GFA2-F1
#
_cell.length_a   1.000
_cell.length_b   1.000
_cell.length_c   1.000
_cell.angle_alpha   90.00
_cell.angle_beta   90.00
_cell.angle_gamma   90.00
#
_symmetry.space_group_name_H-M   'P 1'
#
loop_
_entity.id
_entity.type
_entity.pdbx_description
1 polymer ?
#
loop_
_entity_poly.entity_id
_entity_poly.type
_entity_poly.pdbx_seq_one_letter_code
_entity_poly.pdbx_strand_id
1 'polypeptide(L)'
;MPIRVALNHKTVYTYDRLVSLGPQIVRLRPAPHARTPIHSYSLKVEPADHFINWQQDPHGNYLARFVFNKPARELSVEVDLVAEMAVINPFDFFIEESAEKIPFKYDPWLANELKPFLETYDPGPNFSKYFDRIDRSEKRTIDFLVELNQQLQEDIKYLIRMEPGVQSPEETLTLLSGSCRDSAWLLVQLLRHLGMAARFVSGYLIQLTPDVKALDGPSGTEVDFTDLHAWTEVYLPGAGWIGLDPTSGLLAGEGHIPLACTPNPSSAAPITGGIEPCEVDFSFNMQVTRIHEDPRVTKPYTDEEWEQITQLGHEVDRRLSENDVRLTIGGEPTFVSIDDMDGAEWTTAAVGPTKRRLSETLIKRLRDRIAPGGMLHFGQGKWYPGESLPRWALGLYWRKDGEPIWLNSELIAEANKDYGLGPDAARRFAAHLAAVLGVKARYIVPAYEDVAHYLLKERRLPVNVDPTDPKLKDPEERARMAKVFERGVGEPAGFVMPIKRQYWQAKPRWTSGPWPVRPDRMFLLPGDSAMGLRLPLDILPYVPESRLPRPYPPDPLEERPPLPEVPYRRQDFVVGQPEAVGIQGVSEQIKSSESDEDEVAPDQVVRTALCVEPRDGRLHVFMPPVDHLEDYLDLVGAIERTALDLKMPIVLEGYLPPQDPRMSQIKVTPDPGVIEVNTQPVASWEELVESTTGLYEDARQTRLGTEKFDLDGAHTGTGGGNHVVLGGETPAASPFLRRPDLLKSIIGYWVNHPSLSYLFSGKFIGPTSQAPRVDEGRQDALYELELAFSLVPKPGEWSPPWLVDRLFRNLLIDLTGNTHRAEICIDKLYSPDSSTGRLGLIELRGFEMPPHARMSLTQQLLIRALIAKFWERPHEHPLIDWGTSLHDRFLLPYFTWKDFGEVLDDLRLSGIHFDRRWFASHYEFRFPVLGNLTLQDLHLELRSAIEPWYVLGEEPGASGTVRYVDSSVERLQVKVSGMIGTRHVITCNGRRVPLRSTGVQGEYVAGVRYRAWAPPSCLHPTIPVHSPLVFDILDQWTGRSIGGCTYHVSHPGGSNYETFPVNANSAEARRAARFFQMGHTPGPMSIPPEEENAAFPHTLDMRRAARH
;
A
#
# COMPACT_ATOMS: atom_id res chain seq x y z
N MET A 1 -11.39 12.88 3.47
CA MET A 1 -11.57 14.03 4.39
C MET A 1 -11.73 15.27 3.55
N PRO A 2 -12.64 16.17 3.92
CA PRO A 2 -13.05 17.21 2.99
C PRO A 2 -12.01 18.32 2.80
N ILE A 3 -11.77 18.66 1.53
CA ILE A 3 -11.13 19.93 1.17
C ILE A 3 -12.23 20.99 1.16
N ARG A 4 -12.04 22.11 1.86
CA ARG A 4 -12.94 23.27 1.73
C ARG A 4 -12.34 24.27 0.76
N VAL A 5 -13.15 24.68 -0.19
CA VAL A 5 -12.76 25.60 -1.26
C VAL A 5 -13.63 26.85 -1.22
N ALA A 6 -13.01 28.01 -1.45
CA ALA A 6 -13.71 29.25 -1.73
C ALA A 6 -13.75 29.45 -3.25
N LEU A 7 -14.94 29.66 -3.79
CA LEU A 7 -15.18 30.03 -5.18
C LEU A 7 -15.62 31.49 -5.21
N ASN A 8 -14.91 32.31 -5.98
CA ASN A 8 -15.31 33.66 -6.34
C ASN A 8 -15.64 33.69 -7.85
N HIS A 9 -16.83 34.17 -8.18
CA HIS A 9 -17.29 34.34 -9.55
C HIS A 9 -17.76 35.78 -9.72
N LYS A 10 -17.14 36.52 -10.63
CA LYS A 10 -17.52 37.89 -10.99
C LYS A 10 -17.80 37.98 -12.47
N THR A 11 -18.99 38.46 -12.82
CA THR A 11 -19.38 38.82 -14.18
C THR A 11 -19.66 40.32 -14.25
N VAL A 12 -19.09 41.01 -15.23
CA VAL A 12 -19.27 42.45 -15.45
C VAL A 12 -19.69 42.72 -16.88
N TYR A 13 -20.82 43.41 -17.03
CA TYR A 13 -21.29 43.97 -18.29
C TYR A 13 -21.07 45.47 -18.27
N THR A 14 -20.22 45.97 -19.17
CA THR A 14 -19.96 47.41 -19.33
C THR A 14 -20.65 47.91 -20.59
N TYR A 15 -21.46 48.94 -20.46
CA TYR A 15 -22.23 49.51 -21.56
C TYR A 15 -21.53 50.76 -22.11
N ASP A 16 -21.59 50.94 -23.43
CA ASP A 16 -21.03 52.10 -24.12
C ASP A 16 -21.61 53.44 -23.60
N ARG A 17 -22.87 53.41 -23.14
CA ARG A 17 -23.64 54.54 -22.59
C ARG A 17 -24.41 54.15 -21.32
N LEU A 18 -25.05 55.12 -20.67
CA LEU A 18 -26.02 54.84 -19.61
C LEU A 18 -27.27 54.18 -20.23
N VAL A 19 -27.64 53.00 -19.74
CA VAL A 19 -28.77 52.21 -20.26
C VAL A 19 -29.78 51.92 -19.16
N SER A 20 -31.05 51.84 -19.54
CA SER A 20 -32.09 51.37 -18.62
C SER A 20 -32.05 49.85 -18.53
N LEU A 21 -31.84 49.33 -17.32
CA LEU A 21 -31.91 47.90 -17.03
C LEU A 21 -33.36 47.54 -16.66
N GLY A 22 -33.98 46.68 -17.46
CA GLY A 22 -35.22 46.00 -17.07
C GLY A 22 -34.98 45.03 -15.90
N PRO A 23 -36.02 44.33 -15.43
CA PRO A 23 -35.85 43.32 -14.39
C PRO A 23 -34.81 42.26 -14.79
N GLN A 24 -33.82 42.05 -13.93
CA GLN A 24 -32.79 41.03 -14.09
C GLN A 24 -33.07 39.86 -13.17
N ILE A 25 -32.82 38.64 -13.61
CA ILE A 25 -32.95 37.41 -12.83
C ILE A 25 -31.57 36.76 -12.80
N VAL A 26 -31.04 36.56 -11.60
CA VAL A 26 -29.76 35.89 -11.34
C VAL A 26 -30.02 34.54 -10.71
N ARG A 27 -29.44 33.48 -11.27
CA ARG A 27 -29.60 32.07 -10.86
C ARG A 27 -28.28 31.45 -10.39
N LEU A 28 -27.45 32.24 -9.71
CA LEU A 28 -26.09 31.84 -9.33
C LEU A 28 -25.98 31.30 -7.89
N ARG A 29 -27.12 30.99 -7.25
CA ARG A 29 -27.17 30.37 -5.93
C ARG A 29 -27.31 28.84 -6.05
N PRO A 30 -26.48 28.04 -5.37
CA PRO A 30 -26.62 26.59 -5.33
C PRO A 30 -28.04 26.12 -5.01
N ALA A 31 -28.52 25.13 -5.76
CA ALA A 31 -29.85 24.59 -5.64
C ALA A 31 -30.03 23.87 -4.28
N PRO A 32 -31.26 23.81 -3.73
CA PRO A 32 -31.51 23.16 -2.43
C PRO A 32 -31.11 21.69 -2.36
N HIS A 33 -31.04 21.02 -3.51
CA HIS A 33 -30.72 19.60 -3.64
C HIS A 33 -29.25 19.34 -4.03
N ALA A 34 -28.40 20.37 -3.99
CA ALA A 34 -26.96 20.18 -4.18
C ALA A 34 -26.42 19.21 -3.13
N ARG A 35 -25.74 18.15 -3.59
CA ARG A 35 -25.18 17.13 -2.70
C ARG A 35 -23.92 17.64 -1.98
N THR A 36 -23.18 18.55 -2.62
CA THR A 36 -22.01 19.22 -2.08
C THR A 36 -22.44 20.23 -1.01
N PRO A 37 -22.01 20.09 0.26
CA PRO A 37 -22.37 21.02 1.31
C PRO A 37 -21.82 22.43 1.03
N ILE A 38 -22.71 23.43 1.12
CA ILE A 38 -22.37 24.85 0.94
C ILE A 38 -22.41 25.54 2.31
N HIS A 39 -21.24 25.90 2.83
CA HIS A 39 -21.08 26.49 4.17
C HIS A 39 -21.37 28.00 4.19
N SER A 40 -21.08 28.69 3.09
CA SER A 40 -21.39 30.12 2.96
C SER A 40 -21.70 30.48 1.51
N TYR A 41 -22.53 31.51 1.34
CA TYR A 41 -22.89 32.08 0.04
C TYR A 41 -23.14 33.58 0.20
N SER A 42 -22.61 34.37 -0.73
CA SER A 42 -22.81 35.80 -0.85
C SER A 42 -23.11 36.17 -2.30
N LEU A 43 -24.01 37.14 -2.49
CA LEU A 43 -24.33 37.72 -3.80
C LEU A 43 -24.27 39.23 -3.68
N LYS A 44 -23.33 39.85 -4.41
CA LYS A 44 -23.20 41.29 -4.54
C LYS A 44 -23.53 41.70 -5.97
N VAL A 45 -24.44 42.67 -6.11
CA VAL A 45 -24.83 43.21 -7.41
C VAL A 45 -24.64 44.72 -7.41
N GLU A 46 -24.03 45.24 -8.47
CA GLU A 46 -23.88 46.67 -8.72
C GLU A 46 -24.61 47.05 -10.02
N PRO A 47 -25.31 48.20 -10.08
CA PRO A 47 -25.32 49.30 -9.09
C PRO A 47 -26.05 48.96 -7.78
N ALA A 48 -25.57 49.50 -6.66
CA ALA A 48 -26.08 49.18 -5.32
C ALA A 48 -27.52 49.68 -5.05
N ASP A 49 -28.00 50.68 -5.79
CA ASP A 49 -29.36 51.22 -5.69
C ASP A 49 -30.35 50.38 -6.53
N HIS A 50 -30.75 49.24 -5.97
CA HIS A 50 -31.68 48.29 -6.59
C HIS A 50 -32.65 47.68 -5.58
N PHE A 51 -33.75 47.13 -6.08
CA PHE A 51 -34.63 46.26 -5.30
C PHE A 51 -34.35 44.80 -5.65
N ILE A 52 -34.15 43.93 -4.64
CA ILE A 52 -33.99 42.49 -4.80
C ILE A 52 -35.20 41.75 -4.23
N ASN A 53 -35.71 40.77 -4.97
CA ASN A 53 -36.72 39.83 -4.50
C ASN A 53 -36.25 38.39 -4.75
N TRP A 54 -36.09 37.61 -3.68
CA TRP A 54 -35.76 36.20 -3.76
C TRP A 54 -37.02 35.37 -4.00
N GLN A 55 -36.96 34.47 -4.98
CA GLN A 55 -38.08 33.62 -5.39
C GLN A 55 -37.59 32.19 -5.65
N GLN A 56 -38.53 31.26 -5.75
CA GLN A 56 -38.31 29.94 -6.34
C GLN A 56 -39.10 29.81 -7.63
N ASP A 57 -38.50 29.19 -8.64
CA ASP A 57 -39.20 28.82 -9.86
C ASP A 57 -40.06 27.56 -9.65
N PRO A 58 -40.92 27.16 -10.62
CA PRO A 58 -41.71 25.93 -10.52
C PRO A 58 -40.90 24.63 -10.37
N HIS A 59 -39.59 24.67 -10.58
CA HIS A 59 -38.67 23.54 -10.46
C HIS A 59 -37.86 23.56 -9.15
N GLY A 60 -38.10 24.54 -8.28
CA GLY A 60 -37.45 24.69 -6.98
C GLY A 60 -36.08 25.40 -7.03
N ASN A 61 -35.69 25.97 -8.17
CA ASN A 61 -34.44 26.71 -8.30
C ASN A 61 -34.55 28.09 -7.63
N TYR A 62 -33.46 28.55 -6.99
CA TYR A 62 -33.42 29.89 -6.40
C TYR A 62 -33.21 30.96 -7.48
N LEU A 63 -34.04 32.01 -7.44
CA LEU A 63 -33.97 33.15 -8.34
C LEU A 63 -33.83 34.45 -7.54
N ALA A 64 -32.81 35.25 -7.82
CA ALA A 64 -32.72 36.63 -7.33
C ALA A 64 -33.20 37.58 -8.43
N ARG A 65 -34.37 38.20 -8.25
CA ARG A 65 -34.93 39.17 -9.19
C ARG A 65 -34.57 40.59 -8.77
N PHE A 66 -33.76 41.27 -9.58
CA PHE A 66 -33.34 42.65 -9.40
C PHE A 66 -34.16 43.62 -10.26
N VAL A 67 -34.51 44.77 -9.69
CA VAL A 67 -35.12 45.89 -10.41
C VAL A 67 -34.31 47.14 -10.13
N PHE A 68 -33.85 47.80 -11.20
CA PHE A 68 -33.05 49.02 -11.13
C PHE A 68 -33.91 50.23 -11.48
N ASN A 69 -33.78 51.30 -10.70
CA ASN A 69 -34.59 52.52 -10.88
C ASN A 69 -33.86 53.62 -11.66
N LYS A 70 -32.54 53.48 -11.84
CA LYS A 70 -31.69 54.46 -12.51
C LYS A 70 -30.93 53.80 -13.66
N PRO A 71 -30.68 54.53 -14.77
CA PRO A 71 -29.78 54.06 -15.80
C PRO A 71 -28.38 53.77 -15.25
N ALA A 72 -27.75 52.72 -15.75
CA ALA A 72 -26.45 52.25 -15.30
C ALA A 72 -25.47 52.19 -16.48
N ARG A 73 -24.19 52.38 -16.22
CA ARG A 73 -23.13 52.11 -17.21
C ARG A 73 -22.52 50.72 -17.07
N GLU A 74 -22.76 50.07 -15.93
CA GLU A 74 -22.20 48.79 -15.61
C GLU A 74 -23.23 47.97 -14.82
N LEU A 75 -23.31 46.68 -15.12
CA LEU A 75 -23.95 45.67 -14.29
C LEU A 75 -22.87 44.67 -13.85
N SER A 76 -22.54 44.65 -12.56
CA SER A 76 -21.62 43.67 -11.99
C SER A 76 -22.39 42.71 -11.09
N VAL A 77 -22.18 41.41 -11.28
CA VAL A 77 -22.73 40.33 -10.44
C VAL A 77 -21.56 39.53 -9.91
N GLU A 78 -21.42 39.50 -8.59
CA GLU A 78 -20.32 38.84 -7.90
C GLU A 78 -20.86 37.87 -6.86
N VAL A 79 -20.39 36.63 -6.92
CA VAL A 79 -20.75 35.53 -6.03
C VAL A 79 -19.50 35.04 -5.33
N ASP A 80 -19.63 34.86 -4.02
CA ASP A 80 -18.64 34.18 -3.18
C ASP A 80 -19.33 32.99 -2.50
N LEU A 81 -18.74 31.81 -2.55
CA LEU A 81 -19.24 30.64 -1.83
C LEU A 81 -18.11 29.78 -1.28
N VAL A 82 -18.40 29.09 -0.16
CA VAL A 82 -17.51 28.07 0.40
C VAL A 82 -18.18 26.71 0.28
N ALA A 83 -17.54 25.80 -0.45
CA ALA A 83 -18.02 24.45 -0.69
C ALA A 83 -17.11 23.40 -0.02
N GLU A 84 -17.72 22.31 0.42
CA GLU A 84 -17.01 21.15 0.96
C GLU A 84 -16.87 20.05 -0.10
N MET A 85 -15.65 19.81 -0.57
CA MET A 85 -15.33 18.84 -1.62
C MET A 85 -15.12 17.44 -1.03
N ALA A 86 -16.15 16.91 -0.34
CA ALA A 86 -16.17 15.52 0.10
C ALA A 86 -16.45 14.60 -1.08
N VAL A 87 -15.74 13.47 -1.19
CA VAL A 87 -15.93 12.54 -2.32
C VAL A 87 -17.33 11.95 -2.30
N ILE A 88 -18.01 12.01 -3.45
CA ILE A 88 -19.35 11.50 -3.61
C ILE A 88 -19.33 10.31 -4.57
N ASN A 89 -19.88 9.16 -4.15
CA ASN A 89 -20.14 8.06 -5.08
C ASN A 89 -21.33 8.45 -5.98
N PRO A 90 -21.12 8.62 -7.30
CA PRO A 90 -22.19 8.99 -8.20
C PRO A 90 -23.16 7.83 -8.47
N PHE A 91 -22.83 6.59 -8.09
CA PHE A 91 -23.65 5.39 -8.27
C PHE A 91 -24.39 4.95 -7.00
N ASP A 92 -24.32 5.73 -5.92
CA ASP A 92 -24.93 5.36 -4.64
C ASP A 92 -26.43 5.69 -4.59
N PHE A 93 -27.22 4.84 -5.23
CA PHE A 93 -28.68 4.92 -5.28
C PHE A 93 -29.29 3.54 -5.63
N PHE A 94 -30.61 3.41 -5.47
CA PHE A 94 -31.36 2.22 -5.84
C PHE A 94 -32.33 2.54 -6.97
N ILE A 95 -32.44 1.64 -7.96
CA ILE A 95 -33.44 1.72 -9.02
C ILE A 95 -34.53 0.71 -8.72
N GLU A 96 -35.79 1.07 -8.96
CA GLU A 96 -36.91 0.12 -8.88
C GLU A 96 -36.77 -0.99 -9.93
N GLU A 97 -37.26 -2.18 -9.61
CA GLU A 97 -37.21 -3.37 -10.51
C GLU A 97 -37.78 -3.07 -11.91
N SER A 98 -38.81 -2.23 -11.99
CA SER A 98 -39.46 -1.81 -13.24
C SER A 98 -38.55 -1.03 -14.20
N ALA A 99 -37.47 -0.41 -13.68
CA ALA A 99 -36.54 0.43 -14.41
C ALA A 99 -35.08 -0.08 -14.35
N GLU A 100 -34.85 -1.28 -13.82
CA GLU A 100 -33.51 -1.88 -13.72
C GLU A 100 -32.87 -2.09 -15.10
N LYS A 101 -33.69 -2.34 -16.13
CA LYS A 101 -33.27 -2.57 -17.51
C LYS A 101 -33.99 -1.64 -18.48
N ILE A 102 -33.34 -1.34 -19.60
CA ILE A 102 -33.95 -0.62 -20.71
C ILE A 102 -34.58 -1.58 -21.73
N PRO A 103 -35.61 -1.15 -22.48
CA PRO A 103 -36.41 0.05 -22.25
C PRO A 103 -37.40 -0.18 -21.10
N PHE A 104 -37.62 0.85 -20.26
CA PHE A 104 -38.66 0.84 -19.23
C PHE A 104 -39.73 1.90 -19.52
N LYS A 105 -40.83 1.86 -18.76
CA LYS A 105 -41.89 2.87 -18.81
C LYS A 105 -42.16 3.42 -17.41
N TYR A 106 -42.36 4.73 -17.32
CA TYR A 106 -42.87 5.35 -16.10
C TYR A 106 -44.32 4.94 -15.85
N ASP A 107 -44.65 4.83 -14.57
CA ASP A 107 -46.03 4.71 -14.15
C ASP A 107 -46.87 5.92 -14.60
N PRO A 108 -48.18 5.75 -14.91
CA PRO A 108 -48.98 6.80 -15.53
C PRO A 108 -49.06 8.11 -14.75
N TRP A 109 -49.12 8.06 -13.42
CA TRP A 109 -49.14 9.27 -12.59
C TRP A 109 -47.80 9.99 -12.61
N LEU A 110 -46.69 9.23 -12.51
CA LEU A 110 -45.34 9.76 -12.53
C LEU A 110 -44.99 10.36 -13.90
N ALA A 111 -45.40 9.70 -14.99
CA ALA A 111 -45.26 10.24 -16.34
C ALA A 111 -45.98 11.58 -16.52
N ASN A 112 -47.15 11.75 -15.88
CA ASN A 112 -47.90 13.01 -15.91
C ASN A 112 -47.16 14.12 -15.14
N GLU A 113 -46.54 13.82 -14.01
CA GLU A 113 -45.72 14.77 -13.24
C GLU A 113 -44.41 15.13 -13.97
N LEU A 114 -43.82 14.17 -14.69
CA LEU A 114 -42.59 14.34 -15.46
C LEU A 114 -42.81 14.91 -16.87
N LYS A 115 -44.05 15.22 -17.26
CA LYS A 115 -44.40 15.62 -18.62
C LYS A 115 -43.53 16.73 -19.22
N PRO A 116 -43.19 17.83 -18.51
CA PRO A 116 -42.29 18.86 -19.06
C PRO A 116 -40.89 18.36 -19.39
N PHE A 117 -40.44 17.29 -18.74
CA PHE A 117 -39.11 16.70 -18.90
C PHE A 117 -39.10 15.55 -19.93
N LEU A 118 -40.24 15.22 -20.52
CA LEU A 118 -40.42 14.24 -21.59
C LEU A 118 -40.67 14.89 -22.95
N GLU A 119 -40.77 16.22 -23.01
CA GLU A 119 -41.09 16.95 -24.24
C GLU A 119 -39.93 16.91 -25.24
N THR A 120 -40.18 16.27 -26.39
CA THR A 120 -39.21 16.16 -27.49
C THR A 120 -39.38 17.28 -28.51
N TYR A 121 -38.32 17.58 -29.23
CA TYR A 121 -38.35 18.46 -30.40
C TYR A 121 -38.50 17.60 -31.66
N ASP A 122 -38.88 18.21 -32.77
CA ASP A 122 -38.91 17.51 -34.06
C ASP A 122 -37.47 17.11 -34.45
N PRO A 123 -37.20 15.81 -34.67
CA PRO A 123 -35.85 15.35 -34.96
C PRO A 123 -35.46 15.71 -36.40
N GLY A 124 -34.30 16.36 -36.55
CA GLY A 124 -33.67 16.59 -37.85
C GLY A 124 -33.00 15.33 -38.43
N PRO A 125 -32.52 15.37 -39.68
CA PRO A 125 -31.95 14.21 -40.35
C PRO A 125 -30.68 13.66 -39.67
N ASN A 126 -29.78 14.53 -39.18
CA ASN A 126 -28.59 14.07 -38.47
C ASN A 126 -28.95 13.52 -37.08
N PHE A 127 -29.91 14.14 -36.39
CA PHE A 127 -30.44 13.61 -35.14
C PHE A 127 -31.04 12.21 -35.31
N SER A 128 -31.93 12.01 -36.30
CA SER A 128 -32.52 10.69 -36.57
C SER A 128 -31.44 9.65 -36.88
N LYS A 129 -30.45 9.99 -37.71
CA LYS A 129 -29.35 9.10 -38.06
C LYS A 129 -28.49 8.72 -36.84
N TYR A 130 -28.23 9.68 -35.95
CA TYR A 130 -27.48 9.42 -34.72
C TYR A 130 -28.30 8.56 -33.75
N PHE A 131 -29.58 8.91 -33.56
CA PHE A 131 -30.51 8.18 -32.71
C PHE A 131 -30.64 6.70 -33.13
N ASP A 132 -30.66 6.41 -34.43
CA ASP A 132 -30.74 5.05 -34.97
C ASP A 132 -29.49 4.19 -34.73
N ARG A 133 -28.33 4.79 -34.39
CA ARG A 133 -27.11 4.07 -34.01
C ARG A 133 -27.15 3.58 -32.55
N ILE A 134 -28.01 4.15 -31.71
CA ILE A 134 -28.07 3.81 -30.28
C ILE A 134 -28.65 2.40 -30.14
N ASP A 135 -27.89 1.51 -29.50
CA ASP A 135 -28.33 0.15 -29.19
C ASP A 135 -29.37 0.17 -28.05
N ARG A 136 -30.60 -0.21 -28.39
CA ARG A 136 -31.76 -0.24 -27.48
C ARG A 136 -32.11 -1.67 -27.05
N SER A 137 -31.18 -2.61 -27.22
CA SER A 137 -31.33 -3.98 -26.70
C SER A 137 -31.41 -3.98 -25.18
N GLU A 138 -32.05 -5.01 -24.63
CA GLU A 138 -32.22 -5.13 -23.18
C GLU A 138 -30.86 -5.23 -22.48
N LYS A 139 -30.54 -4.21 -21.68
CA LYS A 139 -29.36 -4.16 -20.83
C LYS A 139 -29.68 -3.36 -19.56
N ARG A 140 -28.82 -3.46 -18.54
CA ARG A 140 -28.99 -2.70 -17.29
C ARG A 140 -28.99 -1.20 -17.59
N THR A 141 -29.93 -0.47 -16.98
CA THR A 141 -30.15 0.95 -17.27
C THR A 141 -28.91 1.80 -17.02
N ILE A 142 -28.16 1.52 -15.95
CA ILE A 142 -26.93 2.27 -15.65
C ILE A 142 -25.84 2.01 -16.68
N ASP A 143 -25.62 0.76 -17.07
CA ASP A 143 -24.62 0.40 -18.08
C ASP A 143 -24.95 1.11 -19.42
N PHE A 144 -26.24 1.14 -19.80
CA PHE A 144 -26.71 1.90 -20.97
C PHE A 144 -26.44 3.40 -20.87
N LEU A 145 -26.72 4.04 -19.73
CA LEU A 145 -26.50 5.47 -19.55
C LEU A 145 -25.01 5.83 -19.59
N VAL A 146 -24.16 4.99 -19.00
CA VAL A 146 -22.70 5.16 -19.05
C VAL A 146 -22.20 5.03 -20.49
N GLU A 147 -22.61 3.99 -21.21
CA GLU A 147 -22.26 3.77 -22.63
C GLU A 147 -22.69 4.96 -23.50
N LEU A 148 -23.94 5.43 -23.37
CA LEU A 148 -24.46 6.55 -24.15
C LEU A 148 -23.71 7.85 -23.85
N ASN A 149 -23.41 8.10 -22.57
CA ASN A 149 -22.67 9.30 -22.16
C ASN A 149 -21.24 9.32 -22.70
N GLN A 150 -20.54 8.18 -22.65
CA GLN A 150 -19.21 8.01 -23.23
C GLN A 150 -19.24 8.13 -24.75
N GLN A 151 -20.23 7.53 -25.41
CA GLN A 151 -20.39 7.63 -26.86
C GLN A 151 -20.50 9.09 -27.32
N LEU A 152 -21.27 9.92 -26.61
CA LEU A 152 -21.37 11.35 -26.92
C LEU A 152 -20.05 12.10 -26.71
N GLN A 153 -19.32 11.76 -25.64
CA GLN A 153 -18.02 12.36 -25.34
C GLN A 153 -16.99 12.04 -26.43
N GLU A 154 -17.02 10.83 -26.98
CA GLU A 154 -16.14 10.41 -28.08
C GLU A 154 -16.55 11.03 -29.42
N ASP A 155 -17.86 11.12 -29.70
CA ASP A 155 -18.40 11.57 -30.99
C ASP A 155 -18.41 13.12 -31.14
N ILE A 156 -18.47 13.89 -30.05
CA ILE A 156 -18.62 15.35 -30.07
C ILE A 156 -17.38 16.06 -29.52
N LYS A 157 -16.66 16.77 -30.38
CA LYS A 157 -15.46 17.53 -29.98
C LYS A 157 -15.80 18.74 -29.10
N TYR A 158 -15.25 18.79 -27.89
CA TYR A 158 -15.42 19.94 -27.00
C TYR A 158 -14.69 21.20 -27.50
N LEU A 159 -15.37 22.34 -27.50
CA LEU A 159 -14.85 23.67 -27.83
C LEU A 159 -15.43 24.73 -26.88
N ILE A 160 -14.60 25.70 -26.48
CA ILE A 160 -15.05 26.88 -25.74
C ILE A 160 -15.71 27.85 -26.72
N ARG A 161 -16.93 28.31 -26.40
CA ARG A 161 -17.74 29.16 -27.27
C ARG A 161 -18.19 30.42 -26.55
N MET A 162 -17.98 31.57 -27.20
CA MET A 162 -18.43 32.88 -26.71
C MET A 162 -19.78 33.30 -27.29
N GLU A 163 -20.29 32.62 -28.33
CA GLU A 163 -21.58 32.99 -28.91
C GLU A 163 -22.73 32.78 -27.91
N PRO A 164 -23.76 33.63 -27.92
CA PRO A 164 -24.92 33.43 -27.05
C PRO A 164 -25.78 32.24 -27.51
N GLY A 165 -26.50 31.64 -26.57
CA GLY A 165 -27.46 30.56 -26.83
C GLY A 165 -26.85 29.15 -26.87
N VAL A 166 -27.73 28.15 -26.99
CA VAL A 166 -27.37 26.72 -27.06
C VAL A 166 -27.63 26.24 -28.49
N GLN A 167 -26.70 25.48 -29.08
CA GLN A 167 -26.92 24.83 -30.37
C GLN A 167 -28.11 23.88 -30.29
N SER A 168 -28.90 23.82 -31.35
CA SER A 168 -29.87 22.75 -31.50
C SER A 168 -29.16 21.39 -31.63
N PRO A 169 -29.80 20.27 -31.23
CA PRO A 169 -29.21 18.95 -31.40
C PRO A 169 -28.76 18.64 -32.84
N GLU A 170 -29.52 19.14 -33.83
CA GLU A 170 -29.18 18.99 -35.26
C GLU A 170 -27.91 19.77 -35.63
N GLU A 171 -27.72 20.99 -35.11
CA GLU A 171 -26.51 21.78 -35.32
C GLU A 171 -25.30 21.11 -34.67
N THR A 172 -25.41 20.66 -33.41
CA THR A 172 -24.33 19.95 -32.70
C THR A 172 -23.86 18.72 -33.48
N LEU A 173 -24.81 17.93 -34.00
CA LEU A 173 -24.51 16.73 -34.80
C LEU A 173 -24.03 17.04 -36.22
N THR A 174 -24.39 18.21 -36.77
CA THR A 174 -23.87 18.67 -38.06
C THR A 174 -22.40 19.12 -37.93
N LEU A 175 -22.07 19.81 -36.84
CA LEU A 175 -20.74 20.33 -36.57
C LEU A 175 -19.79 19.30 -35.93
N LEU A 176 -20.34 18.24 -35.32
CA LEU A 176 -19.62 17.26 -34.50
C LEU A 176 -18.75 17.93 -33.43
N SER A 177 -19.18 19.10 -32.95
CA SER A 177 -18.47 19.89 -31.96
C SER A 177 -19.40 20.85 -31.26
N GLY A 178 -19.08 21.18 -30.00
CA GLY A 178 -19.91 22.04 -29.17
C GLY A 178 -19.25 22.35 -27.82
N SER A 179 -19.87 23.27 -27.09
CA SER A 179 -19.57 23.58 -25.69
C SER A 179 -20.37 22.68 -24.74
N CYS A 180 -20.12 22.76 -23.42
CA CYS A 180 -20.80 21.91 -22.43
C CYS A 180 -22.33 21.98 -22.50
N ARG A 181 -22.87 23.19 -22.69
CA ARG A 181 -24.31 23.42 -22.90
C ARG A 181 -24.87 22.73 -24.16
N ASP A 182 -24.08 22.60 -25.22
CA ASP A 182 -24.53 22.02 -26.48
C ASP A 182 -24.61 20.48 -26.36
N SER A 183 -23.59 19.86 -25.78
CA SER A 183 -23.55 18.41 -25.53
C SER A 183 -24.59 17.98 -24.50
N ALA A 184 -24.77 18.74 -23.41
CA ALA A 184 -25.81 18.49 -22.42
C ALA A 184 -27.21 18.52 -23.06
N TRP A 185 -27.49 19.54 -23.88
CA TRP A 185 -28.79 19.65 -24.53
C TRP A 185 -29.05 18.53 -25.54
N LEU A 186 -28.03 18.12 -26.30
CA LEU A 186 -28.12 16.94 -27.17
C LEU A 186 -28.47 15.67 -26.37
N LEU A 187 -27.79 15.43 -25.24
CA LEU A 187 -28.06 14.27 -24.39
C LEU A 187 -29.47 14.30 -23.78
N VAL A 188 -29.93 15.47 -23.30
CA VAL A 188 -31.32 15.64 -22.81
C VAL A 188 -32.31 15.18 -23.88
N GLN A 189 -32.13 15.62 -25.12
CA GLN A 189 -33.03 15.30 -26.21
C GLN A 189 -32.98 13.82 -26.60
N LEU A 190 -31.79 13.21 -26.67
CA LEU A 190 -31.67 11.78 -26.92
C LEU A 190 -32.42 10.95 -25.87
N LEU A 191 -32.24 11.26 -24.58
CA LEU A 191 -32.93 10.56 -23.48
C LEU A 191 -34.45 10.72 -23.55
N ARG A 192 -34.95 11.92 -23.89
CA ARG A 192 -36.39 12.14 -24.09
C ARG A 192 -36.96 11.33 -25.24
N HIS A 193 -36.25 11.23 -26.35
CA HIS A 193 -36.64 10.36 -27.47
C HIS A 193 -36.57 8.87 -27.13
N LEU A 194 -35.76 8.47 -26.14
CA LEU A 194 -35.75 7.11 -25.57
C LEU A 194 -36.88 6.88 -24.54
N GLY A 195 -37.72 7.89 -24.27
CA GLY A 195 -38.81 7.81 -23.31
C GLY A 195 -38.40 8.05 -21.86
N MET A 196 -37.19 8.57 -21.63
CA MET A 196 -36.68 8.90 -20.29
C MET A 196 -36.80 10.40 -20.02
N ALA A 197 -37.32 10.76 -18.85
CA ALA A 197 -37.45 12.15 -18.43
C ALA A 197 -36.06 12.73 -18.13
N ALA A 198 -35.69 13.80 -18.83
CA ALA A 198 -34.38 14.43 -18.71
C ALA A 198 -34.48 15.95 -18.59
N ARG A 199 -33.57 16.56 -17.83
CA ARG A 199 -33.50 18.01 -17.60
C ARG A 199 -32.10 18.57 -17.83
N PHE A 200 -32.06 19.83 -18.26
CA PHE A 200 -30.83 20.59 -18.45
C PHE A 200 -30.40 21.23 -17.14
N VAL A 201 -29.15 21.05 -16.77
CA VAL A 201 -28.58 21.62 -15.55
C VAL A 201 -27.51 22.64 -15.90
N SER A 202 -27.60 23.80 -15.26
CA SER A 202 -26.61 24.87 -15.29
C SER A 202 -26.05 25.03 -13.89
N GLY A 203 -24.73 24.99 -13.74
CA GLY A 203 -24.08 25.02 -12.44
C GLY A 203 -22.62 25.43 -12.44
N TYR A 204 -21.96 25.25 -11.30
CA TYR A 204 -20.50 25.33 -11.22
C TYR A 204 -19.90 23.95 -11.37
N LEU A 205 -18.77 23.88 -12.06
CA LEU A 205 -17.86 22.74 -12.00
C LEU A 205 -16.59 23.19 -11.27
N ILE A 206 -16.25 22.50 -10.18
CA ILE A 206 -14.96 22.65 -9.49
C ILE A 206 -14.14 21.39 -9.73
N GLN A 207 -12.93 21.54 -10.27
CA GLN A 207 -11.99 20.44 -10.42
C GLN A 207 -10.68 20.81 -9.74
N LEU A 208 -10.29 19.96 -8.79
CA LEU A 208 -9.05 20.12 -8.04
C LEU A 208 -7.94 19.28 -8.66
N THR A 209 -6.73 19.81 -8.62
CA THR A 209 -5.50 19.10 -8.97
C THR A 209 -5.37 17.88 -8.06
N PRO A 210 -5.24 16.66 -8.62
CA PRO A 210 -5.04 15.47 -7.80
C PRO A 210 -3.67 15.51 -7.13
N ASP A 211 -3.57 14.94 -5.93
CA ASP A 211 -2.30 14.93 -5.18
C ASP A 211 -1.24 14.06 -5.83
N VAL A 212 -1.70 13.00 -6.49
CA VAL A 212 -0.84 12.01 -7.11
C VAL A 212 -1.31 11.78 -8.53
N LYS A 213 -0.40 11.94 -9.49
CA LYS A 213 -0.69 11.70 -10.90
C LYS A 213 -1.01 10.23 -11.13
N ALA A 214 -2.09 9.95 -11.86
CA ALA A 214 -2.47 8.58 -12.22
C ALA A 214 -1.36 7.92 -13.07
N LEU A 215 -1.12 6.62 -12.85
CA LEU A 215 -0.19 5.83 -13.68
C LEU A 215 -0.79 5.57 -15.08
N ASP A 216 -2.11 5.36 -15.14
CA ASP A 216 -2.87 5.17 -16.37
C ASP A 216 -4.09 6.11 -16.39
N GLY A 217 -4.55 6.48 -17.59
CA GLY A 217 -5.73 7.35 -17.78
C GLY A 217 -5.43 8.86 -17.74
N PRO A 218 -6.45 9.72 -17.91
CA PRO A 218 -6.28 11.17 -17.87
C PRO A 218 -5.85 11.63 -16.47
N SER A 219 -4.75 12.35 -16.36
CA SER A 219 -4.11 12.74 -15.09
C SER A 219 -4.85 13.82 -14.28
N GLY A 220 -6.14 14.04 -14.54
CA GLY A 220 -6.90 15.16 -13.99
C GLY A 220 -6.42 16.51 -14.53
N THR A 221 -6.82 17.59 -13.86
CA THR A 221 -6.34 18.94 -14.17
C THR A 221 -4.97 19.20 -13.56
N GLU A 222 -4.12 20.00 -14.22
CA GLU A 222 -2.80 20.42 -13.69
C GLU A 222 -2.91 21.61 -12.70
N VAL A 223 -4.04 22.30 -12.70
CA VAL A 223 -4.33 23.42 -11.79
C VAL A 223 -5.75 23.32 -11.24
N ASP A 224 -5.96 23.83 -10.03
CA ASP A 224 -7.31 23.97 -9.50
C ASP A 224 -8.05 24.98 -10.36
N PHE A 225 -9.22 24.61 -10.85
CA PHE A 225 -10.03 25.52 -11.64
C PHE A 225 -11.51 25.35 -11.36
N THR A 226 -12.25 26.39 -11.73
CA THR A 226 -13.69 26.38 -11.69
C THR A 226 -14.25 27.16 -12.87
N ASP A 227 -15.37 26.70 -13.40
CA ASP A 227 -16.10 27.37 -14.47
C ASP A 227 -17.61 27.18 -14.29
N LEU A 228 -18.38 27.99 -14.99
CA LEU A 228 -19.79 27.70 -15.24
C LEU A 228 -19.86 26.51 -16.21
N HIS A 229 -20.64 25.50 -15.82
CA HIS A 229 -20.74 24.26 -16.55
C HIS A 229 -22.20 23.84 -16.73
N ALA A 230 -22.43 23.01 -17.74
CA ALA A 230 -23.75 22.45 -18.00
C ALA A 230 -23.67 20.95 -18.23
N TRP A 231 -24.64 20.23 -17.68
CA TRP A 231 -24.76 18.77 -17.80
C TRP A 231 -26.23 18.36 -17.85
N THR A 232 -26.47 17.06 -17.96
CA THR A 232 -27.81 16.47 -18.09
C THR A 232 -28.17 15.72 -16.83
N GLU A 233 -29.42 15.81 -16.39
CA GLU A 233 -29.95 14.91 -15.37
C GLU A 233 -31.10 14.07 -15.93
N VAL A 234 -31.12 12.78 -15.59
CA VAL A 234 -32.17 11.82 -15.96
C VAL A 234 -32.91 11.34 -14.73
N TYR A 235 -34.24 11.25 -14.79
CA TYR A 235 -35.06 10.75 -13.69
C TYR A 235 -35.24 9.24 -13.79
N LEU A 236 -34.80 8.49 -12.79
CA LEU A 236 -34.96 7.04 -12.69
C LEU A 236 -35.88 6.69 -11.50
N PRO A 237 -36.92 5.86 -11.66
CA PRO A 237 -37.73 5.37 -10.55
C PRO A 237 -36.87 4.71 -9.46
N GLY A 238 -37.14 5.01 -8.20
CA GLY A 238 -36.29 4.64 -7.05
C GLY A 238 -35.09 5.56 -6.79
N ALA A 239 -34.37 5.99 -7.83
CA ALA A 239 -33.11 6.73 -7.66
C ALA A 239 -33.28 8.26 -7.70
N GLY A 240 -34.31 8.77 -8.38
CA GLY A 240 -34.53 10.20 -8.59
C GLY A 240 -33.69 10.76 -9.76
N TRP A 241 -33.27 12.02 -9.65
CA TRP A 241 -32.49 12.71 -10.69
C TRP A 241 -31.00 12.36 -10.58
N ILE A 242 -30.45 11.76 -11.65
CA ILE A 242 -29.04 11.34 -11.74
C ILE A 242 -28.32 12.16 -12.80
N GLY A 243 -27.17 12.73 -12.44
CA GLY A 243 -26.38 13.62 -13.32
C GLY A 243 -25.40 12.88 -14.22
N LEU A 244 -25.36 13.27 -15.50
CA LEU A 244 -24.54 12.77 -16.59
C LEU A 244 -23.85 13.95 -17.28
N ASP A 245 -22.53 13.92 -17.36
CA ASP A 245 -21.74 14.95 -18.03
C ASP A 245 -21.20 14.41 -19.37
N PRO A 246 -21.83 14.77 -20.51
CA PRO A 246 -21.42 14.28 -21.83
C PRO A 246 -20.14 14.94 -22.34
N THR A 247 -19.57 15.91 -21.62
CA THR A 247 -18.26 16.48 -21.98
C THR A 247 -17.09 15.64 -21.45
N SER A 248 -17.28 15.02 -20.28
CA SER A 248 -16.28 14.15 -19.66
C SER A 248 -16.58 12.66 -19.86
N GLY A 249 -17.81 12.30 -20.23
CA GLY A 249 -18.25 10.91 -20.32
C GLY A 249 -18.49 10.27 -18.94
N LEU A 250 -18.49 11.07 -17.86
CA LEU A 250 -18.64 10.62 -16.48
C LEU A 250 -20.00 11.04 -15.89
N LEU A 251 -20.41 10.37 -14.82
CA LEU A 251 -21.52 10.85 -13.99
C LEU A 251 -21.09 12.08 -13.18
N ALA A 252 -22.05 12.93 -12.82
CA ALA A 252 -21.81 14.12 -12.00
C ALA A 252 -21.37 13.75 -10.57
N GLY A 253 -20.23 14.29 -10.13
CA GLY A 253 -19.62 14.06 -8.82
C GLY A 253 -19.72 15.27 -7.89
N GLU A 254 -18.85 15.32 -6.87
CA GLU A 254 -18.82 16.40 -5.86
C GLU A 254 -18.48 17.79 -6.42
N GLY A 255 -17.79 17.83 -7.57
CA GLY A 255 -17.46 19.07 -8.27
C GLY A 255 -18.63 19.70 -9.03
N HIS A 256 -19.71 18.96 -9.28
CA HIS A 256 -20.88 19.43 -10.04
C HIS A 256 -21.90 20.04 -9.08
N ILE A 257 -21.87 21.37 -8.92
CA ILE A 257 -22.76 22.11 -8.00
C ILE A 257 -23.93 22.69 -8.81
N PRO A 258 -25.13 22.10 -8.77
CA PRO A 258 -26.27 22.58 -9.54
C PRO A 258 -26.73 23.94 -9.04
N LEU A 259 -26.99 24.87 -9.95
CA LEU A 259 -27.56 26.19 -9.65
C LEU A 259 -29.02 26.28 -10.14
N ALA A 260 -29.26 25.85 -11.38
CA ALA A 260 -30.59 25.79 -11.97
C ALA A 260 -30.79 24.53 -12.82
N CYS A 261 -31.82 23.74 -12.50
CA CYS A 261 -32.20 22.53 -13.22
C CYS A 261 -33.59 22.73 -13.85
N THR A 262 -33.69 22.67 -15.18
CA THR A 262 -34.92 23.04 -15.89
C THR A 262 -35.16 22.14 -17.12
N PRO A 263 -36.41 22.02 -17.62
CA PRO A 263 -36.69 21.25 -18.83
C PRO A 263 -36.18 21.94 -20.12
N ASN A 264 -35.84 23.24 -20.08
CA ASN A 264 -35.40 23.98 -21.26
C ASN A 264 -34.18 24.87 -20.93
N PRO A 265 -33.10 24.84 -21.73
CA PRO A 265 -31.86 25.56 -21.43
C PRO A 265 -32.05 27.07 -21.24
N SER A 266 -33.02 27.69 -21.93
CA SER A 266 -33.31 29.12 -21.80
C SER A 266 -33.73 29.53 -20.38
N SER A 267 -34.37 28.62 -19.65
CA SER A 267 -34.79 28.84 -18.25
C SER A 267 -33.66 28.65 -17.25
N ALA A 268 -32.56 28.02 -17.65
CA ALA A 268 -31.38 27.76 -16.81
C ALA A 268 -30.24 28.79 -17.03
N ALA A 269 -30.45 29.80 -17.87
CA ALA A 269 -29.46 30.85 -18.13
C ALA A 269 -29.07 31.56 -16.81
N PRO A 270 -27.75 31.69 -16.51
CA PRO A 270 -27.27 32.22 -15.23
C PRO A 270 -27.78 33.62 -14.90
N ILE A 271 -27.84 34.49 -15.91
CA ILE A 271 -28.38 35.86 -15.82
C ILE A 271 -29.30 36.07 -17.02
N THR A 272 -30.53 36.53 -16.76
CA THR A 272 -31.51 36.88 -17.81
C THR A 272 -32.23 38.17 -17.44
N GLY A 273 -32.46 39.06 -18.39
CA GLY A 273 -33.27 40.25 -18.14
C GLY A 273 -33.38 41.16 -19.36
N GLY A 274 -34.22 42.18 -19.23
CA GLY A 274 -34.40 43.18 -20.29
C GLY A 274 -33.30 44.24 -20.24
N ILE A 275 -32.80 44.65 -21.40
CA ILE A 275 -31.86 45.76 -21.52
C ILE A 275 -32.26 46.64 -22.71
N GLU A 276 -32.06 47.95 -22.57
CA GLU A 276 -32.15 48.87 -23.72
C GLU A 276 -31.09 48.50 -24.78
N PRO A 277 -31.39 48.59 -26.10
CA PRO A 277 -30.39 48.34 -27.13
C PRO A 277 -29.10 49.16 -26.92
N CYS A 278 -27.96 48.48 -26.79
CA CYS A 278 -26.65 49.08 -26.55
C CYS A 278 -25.52 48.14 -26.98
N GLU A 279 -24.32 48.68 -27.10
CA GLU A 279 -23.09 47.89 -27.22
C GLU A 279 -22.63 47.50 -25.82
N VAL A 280 -22.19 46.25 -25.65
CA VAL A 280 -21.76 45.70 -24.36
C VAL A 280 -20.36 45.10 -24.48
N ASP A 281 -19.48 45.51 -23.57
CA ASP A 281 -18.23 44.81 -23.29
C ASP A 281 -18.45 43.88 -22.10
N PHE A 282 -18.07 42.61 -22.28
CA PHE A 282 -18.34 41.54 -21.33
C PHE A 282 -17.02 40.99 -20.79
N SER A 283 -16.90 40.96 -19.46
CA SER A 283 -15.80 40.29 -18.79
C SER A 283 -16.32 39.40 -17.66
N PHE A 284 -15.65 38.27 -17.45
CA PHE A 284 -15.90 37.41 -16.32
C PHE A 284 -14.59 36.91 -15.75
N ASN A 285 -14.57 36.66 -14.45
CA ASN A 285 -13.46 36.06 -13.74
C ASN A 285 -14.02 35.02 -12.75
N MET A 286 -13.40 33.85 -12.73
CA MET A 286 -13.73 32.79 -11.81
C MET A 286 -12.45 32.24 -11.20
N GLN A 287 -12.44 32.12 -9.88
CA GLN A 287 -11.31 31.62 -9.13
C GLN A 287 -11.78 30.65 -8.05
N VAL A 288 -11.03 29.57 -7.87
CA VAL A 288 -11.17 28.67 -6.74
C VAL A 288 -9.88 28.71 -5.91
N THR A 289 -10.02 28.70 -4.59
CA THR A 289 -8.89 28.65 -3.65
C THR A 289 -9.18 27.62 -2.58
N ARG A 290 -8.24 26.71 -2.31
CA ARG A 290 -8.31 25.81 -1.15
C ARG A 290 -8.08 26.64 0.11
N ILE A 291 -9.08 26.71 1.00
CA ILE A 291 -9.01 27.52 2.23
C ILE A 291 -8.78 26.67 3.48
N HIS A 292 -9.06 25.37 3.40
CA HIS A 292 -8.79 24.40 4.46
C HIS A 292 -8.61 23.01 3.85
N GLU A 293 -7.55 22.32 4.24
CA GLU A 293 -7.26 20.94 3.88
C GLU A 293 -7.02 20.15 5.15
N ASP A 294 -7.80 19.08 5.35
CA ASP A 294 -7.50 18.14 6.42
C ASP A 294 -6.23 17.34 6.07
N PRO A 295 -5.42 16.94 7.09
CA PRO A 295 -4.21 16.14 6.87
C PRO A 295 -4.53 14.87 6.09
N ARG A 296 -3.82 14.57 5.02
CA ARG A 296 -4.14 13.43 4.13
C ARG A 296 -2.89 12.65 3.76
N VAL A 297 -3.03 11.34 3.69
CA VAL A 297 -1.88 10.45 3.46
C VAL A 297 -1.28 10.59 2.05
N THR A 298 -2.06 11.06 1.07
CA THR A 298 -1.61 11.32 -0.31
C THR A 298 -0.70 12.55 -0.41
N LYS A 299 -0.86 13.52 0.48
CA LYS A 299 -0.03 14.74 0.57
C LYS A 299 0.13 15.12 2.04
N PRO A 300 0.97 14.40 2.81
CA PRO A 300 0.98 14.47 4.27
C PRO A 300 1.63 15.74 4.83
N TYR A 301 2.41 16.46 4.01
CA TYR A 301 3.18 17.63 4.39
C TYR A 301 3.14 18.69 3.29
N THR A 302 3.07 19.95 3.69
CA THR A 302 3.46 21.07 2.83
C THR A 302 4.97 21.04 2.54
N ASP A 303 5.42 21.78 1.52
CA ASP A 303 6.85 21.85 1.20
C ASP A 303 7.66 22.50 2.33
N GLU A 304 7.09 23.52 3.00
CA GLU A 304 7.71 24.16 4.17
C GLU A 304 7.85 23.20 5.36
N GLU A 305 6.80 22.44 5.69
CA GLU A 305 6.87 21.44 6.76
C GLU A 305 7.91 20.35 6.44
N TRP A 306 8.00 19.91 5.18
CA TRP A 306 8.98 18.93 4.76
C TRP A 306 10.42 19.45 4.83
N GLU A 307 10.65 20.71 4.50
CA GLU A 307 11.95 21.36 4.66
C GLU A 307 12.37 21.42 6.14
N GLN A 308 11.44 21.77 7.04
CA GLN A 308 11.69 21.77 8.49
C GLN A 308 12.01 20.37 9.04
N ILE A 309 11.26 19.34 8.60
CA ILE A 309 11.53 17.93 8.95
C ILE A 309 12.93 17.53 8.48
N THR A 310 13.29 17.91 7.25
CA THR A 310 14.60 17.61 6.67
C THR A 310 15.73 18.28 7.45
N GLN A 311 15.56 19.55 7.81
CA GLN A 311 16.51 20.28 8.65
C GLN A 311 16.69 19.62 10.02
N LEU A 312 15.61 19.16 10.66
CA LEU A 312 15.69 18.41 11.92
C LEU A 312 16.43 17.09 11.73
N GLY A 313 16.23 16.41 10.60
CA GLY A 313 17.00 15.22 10.21
C GLY A 313 18.51 15.44 10.24
N HIS A 314 18.99 16.50 9.60
CA HIS A 314 20.41 16.85 9.62
C HIS A 314 20.93 17.22 11.02
N GLU A 315 20.11 17.88 11.84
CA GLU A 315 20.46 18.21 13.22
C GLU A 315 20.60 16.94 14.10
N VAL A 316 19.68 15.97 13.96
CA VAL A 316 19.78 14.68 14.67
C VAL A 316 21.02 13.91 14.23
N ASP A 317 21.34 13.91 12.93
CA ASP A 317 22.56 13.29 12.39
C ASP A 317 23.83 13.90 12.98
N ARG A 318 23.88 15.23 13.10
CA ARG A 318 25.00 15.95 13.72
C ARG A 318 25.20 15.47 15.16
N ARG A 319 24.13 15.34 15.95
CA ARG A 319 24.20 14.83 17.33
C ARG A 319 24.65 13.38 17.40
N LEU A 320 24.11 12.51 16.54
CA LEU A 320 24.52 11.10 16.48
C LEU A 320 26.01 10.96 16.15
N SER A 321 26.52 11.82 15.25
CA SER A 321 27.93 11.84 14.85
C SER A 321 28.84 12.40 15.95
N GLU A 322 28.48 13.54 16.56
CA GLU A 322 29.24 14.17 17.65
C GLU A 322 29.40 13.27 18.88
N ASN A 323 28.42 12.40 19.13
CA ASN A 323 28.42 11.47 20.25
C ASN A 323 28.93 10.06 19.90
N ASP A 324 29.45 9.85 18.68
CA ASP A 324 29.97 8.56 18.18
C ASP A 324 28.98 7.39 18.36
N VAL A 325 27.69 7.60 18.05
CA VAL A 325 26.65 6.57 18.21
C VAL A 325 26.82 5.45 17.18
N ARG A 326 27.25 5.79 15.95
CA ARG A 326 27.40 4.86 14.80
C ARG A 326 26.12 4.12 14.44
N LEU A 327 24.98 4.82 14.54
CA LEU A 327 23.68 4.27 14.21
C LEU A 327 23.52 4.09 12.69
N THR A 328 23.12 2.90 12.28
CA THR A 328 22.57 2.63 10.95
C THR A 328 21.12 2.21 11.06
N ILE A 329 20.33 2.57 10.05
CA ILE A 329 18.92 2.19 9.95
C ILE A 329 18.69 1.47 8.63
N GLY A 330 17.95 0.36 8.68
CA GLY A 330 17.41 -0.33 7.52
C GLY A 330 15.93 -0.61 7.77
N GLY A 331 15.31 -1.36 6.87
CA GLY A 331 13.91 -1.74 7.04
C GLY A 331 13.46 -2.85 6.11
N GLU A 332 12.28 -3.36 6.40
CA GLU A 332 11.59 -4.41 5.66
C GLU A 332 10.22 -3.90 5.17
N PRO A 333 10.17 -2.84 4.31
CA PRO A 333 8.91 -2.37 3.73
C PRO A 333 8.26 -3.44 2.87
N THR A 334 6.93 -3.44 2.89
CA THR A 334 6.11 -4.41 2.16
C THR A 334 5.20 -3.74 1.14
N PHE A 335 4.94 -4.44 0.04
CA PHE A 335 4.23 -3.92 -1.13
C PHE A 335 3.21 -4.91 -1.66
N VAL A 336 2.13 -4.40 -2.26
CA VAL A 336 1.08 -5.19 -2.93
C VAL A 336 0.80 -4.68 -4.33
N SER A 337 0.14 -5.46 -5.19
CA SER A 337 -0.26 -4.99 -6.52
C SER A 337 -1.24 -3.81 -6.44
N ILE A 338 -1.06 -2.80 -7.28
CA ILE A 338 -2.05 -1.72 -7.47
C ILE A 338 -3.25 -2.21 -8.31
N ASP A 339 -3.03 -3.22 -9.16
CA ASP A 339 -4.02 -3.67 -10.16
C ASP A 339 -5.01 -4.71 -9.63
N ASP A 340 -4.58 -5.49 -8.65
CA ASP A 340 -5.31 -6.63 -8.11
C ASP A 340 -4.93 -6.80 -6.64
N MET A 341 -5.39 -5.89 -5.78
CA MET A 341 -5.08 -5.93 -4.34
C MET A 341 -5.69 -7.15 -3.63
N ASP A 342 -6.72 -7.77 -4.24
CA ASP A 342 -7.57 -8.79 -3.62
C ASP A 342 -7.25 -10.21 -4.08
N GLY A 343 -6.50 -10.34 -5.18
CA GLY A 343 -6.06 -11.62 -5.71
C GLY A 343 -5.42 -12.50 -4.63
N ALA A 344 -5.54 -13.83 -4.77
CA ALA A 344 -5.07 -14.76 -3.76
C ALA A 344 -3.59 -14.56 -3.39
N GLU A 345 -2.74 -14.18 -4.35
CA GLU A 345 -1.32 -13.86 -4.09
C GLU A 345 -1.12 -12.62 -3.20
N TRP A 346 -2.08 -11.70 -3.14
CA TRP A 346 -2.01 -10.45 -2.37
C TRP A 346 -2.80 -10.50 -1.05
N THR A 347 -3.51 -11.60 -0.79
CA THR A 347 -4.28 -11.79 0.45
C THR A 347 -3.78 -12.98 1.27
N THR A 348 -3.52 -14.15 0.66
CA THR A 348 -3.30 -15.41 1.38
C THR A 348 -2.10 -16.21 0.88
N ALA A 349 -1.91 -16.31 -0.43
CA ALA A 349 -0.82 -17.08 -1.03
C ALA A 349 0.51 -16.31 -0.97
N ALA A 350 1.60 -17.05 -0.75
CA ALA A 350 2.93 -16.48 -0.72
C ALA A 350 3.45 -16.18 -2.12
N VAL A 351 3.26 -17.11 -3.06
CA VAL A 351 3.66 -16.98 -4.46
C VAL A 351 2.44 -16.87 -5.36
N GLY A 352 2.64 -16.34 -6.57
CA GLY A 352 1.59 -16.23 -7.56
C GLY A 352 2.14 -15.84 -8.92
N PRO A 353 1.27 -15.77 -9.93
CA PRO A 353 1.66 -15.57 -11.32
C PRO A 353 2.30 -14.19 -11.57
N THR A 354 2.00 -13.17 -10.76
CA THR A 354 2.50 -11.81 -11.02
C THR A 354 3.63 -11.39 -10.08
N LYS A 355 3.62 -11.85 -8.82
CA LYS A 355 4.59 -11.43 -7.79
C LYS A 355 6.05 -11.51 -8.24
N ARG A 356 6.44 -12.63 -8.84
CA ARG A 356 7.83 -12.83 -9.30
C ARG A 356 8.21 -11.82 -10.38
N ARG A 357 7.34 -11.62 -11.37
CA ARG A 357 7.56 -10.67 -12.48
C ARG A 357 7.69 -9.24 -11.97
N LEU A 358 6.79 -8.82 -11.07
CA LEU A 358 6.84 -7.48 -10.47
C LEU A 358 8.11 -7.31 -9.62
N SER A 359 8.48 -8.32 -8.83
CA SER A 359 9.70 -8.29 -8.01
C SER A 359 10.98 -8.24 -8.84
N GLU A 360 11.05 -8.98 -9.96
CA GLU A 360 12.19 -8.93 -10.88
C GLU A 360 12.30 -7.57 -11.60
N THR A 361 11.17 -6.94 -11.90
CA THR A 361 11.15 -5.58 -12.46
C THR A 361 11.62 -4.57 -11.42
N LEU A 362 11.11 -4.65 -10.19
CA LEU A 362 11.49 -3.78 -9.08
C LEU A 362 12.99 -3.88 -8.78
N ILE A 363 13.53 -5.10 -8.59
CA ILE A 363 14.95 -5.26 -8.21
C ILE A 363 15.91 -4.77 -9.30
N LYS A 364 15.52 -4.84 -10.59
CA LYS A 364 16.29 -4.26 -11.70
C LYS A 364 16.29 -2.74 -11.67
N ARG A 365 15.13 -2.11 -11.41
CA ARG A 365 15.06 -0.65 -11.23
C ARG A 365 15.89 -0.19 -10.03
N LEU A 366 15.82 -0.92 -8.92
CA LEU A 366 16.64 -0.66 -7.74
C LEU A 366 18.13 -0.78 -8.05
N ARG A 367 18.56 -1.82 -8.78
CA ARG A 367 19.95 -1.94 -9.25
C ARG A 367 20.37 -0.69 -10.03
N ASP A 368 19.59 -0.29 -11.00
CA ASP A 368 19.94 0.84 -11.87
C ASP A 368 19.99 2.17 -11.10
N ARG A 369 19.20 2.31 -10.03
CA ARG A 369 19.20 3.49 -9.15
C ARG A 369 20.37 3.51 -8.17
N ILE A 370 20.52 2.47 -7.35
CA ILE A 370 21.37 2.52 -6.15
C ILE A 370 22.65 1.68 -6.24
N ALA A 371 22.72 0.75 -7.19
CA ALA A 371 23.84 -0.17 -7.31
C ALA A 371 24.16 -0.43 -8.79
N PRO A 372 24.51 0.62 -9.58
CA PRO A 372 24.92 0.43 -10.96
C PRO A 372 26.15 -0.50 -10.99
N GLY A 373 26.05 -1.59 -11.75
CA GLY A 373 27.05 -2.65 -11.77
C GLY A 373 26.97 -3.67 -10.61
N GLY A 374 25.87 -3.66 -9.85
CA GLY A 374 25.54 -4.67 -8.86
C GLY A 374 25.12 -6.00 -9.48
N MET A 375 25.42 -7.09 -8.79
CA MET A 375 25.10 -8.46 -9.20
C MET A 375 23.70 -8.85 -8.74
N LEU A 376 22.89 -9.35 -9.67
CA LEU A 376 21.59 -9.96 -9.36
C LEU A 376 21.73 -11.47 -9.16
N HIS A 377 21.11 -11.98 -8.10
CA HIS A 377 21.08 -13.40 -7.76
C HIS A 377 19.63 -13.87 -7.59
N PHE A 378 19.26 -14.96 -8.25
CA PHE A 378 17.90 -15.51 -8.31
C PHE A 378 17.85 -16.83 -7.53
N GLY A 379 17.75 -16.74 -6.20
CA GLY A 379 17.88 -17.88 -5.29
C GLY A 379 16.55 -18.47 -4.80
N GLN A 380 16.67 -19.47 -3.93
CA GLN A 380 15.58 -20.00 -3.11
C GLN A 380 15.60 -19.32 -1.72
N GLY A 381 14.42 -18.97 -1.22
CA GLY A 381 14.15 -18.40 0.09
C GLY A 381 13.69 -19.45 1.10
N LYS A 382 12.85 -19.03 2.05
CA LYS A 382 12.33 -19.91 3.12
C LYS A 382 11.44 -21.01 2.54
N TRP A 383 11.49 -22.19 3.15
CA TRP A 383 10.61 -23.32 2.84
C TRP A 383 9.72 -23.61 4.05
N TYR A 384 8.40 -23.57 3.85
CA TYR A 384 7.43 -23.81 4.91
C TYR A 384 6.81 -25.21 4.79
N PRO A 385 6.49 -25.89 5.91
CA PRO A 385 5.79 -27.17 5.88
C PRO A 385 4.48 -27.10 5.08
N GLY A 386 4.30 -27.98 4.11
CA GLY A 386 3.13 -28.03 3.24
C GLY A 386 3.30 -27.37 1.87
N GLU A 387 4.37 -26.59 1.64
CA GLU A 387 4.72 -26.06 0.32
C GLU A 387 5.57 -27.10 -0.47
N SER A 388 5.30 -27.28 -1.76
CA SER A 388 5.99 -28.25 -2.62
C SER A 388 7.44 -27.85 -2.93
N LEU A 389 7.71 -26.55 -2.99
CA LEU A 389 9.03 -25.97 -3.24
C LEU A 389 9.30 -24.80 -2.28
N PRO A 390 10.59 -24.53 -1.98
CA PRO A 390 10.96 -23.27 -1.33
C PRO A 390 10.54 -22.08 -2.18
N ARG A 391 10.17 -20.99 -1.52
CA ARG A 391 9.85 -19.72 -2.18
C ARG A 391 11.07 -19.18 -2.92
N TRP A 392 10.90 -18.29 -3.90
CA TRP A 392 12.03 -17.62 -4.55
C TRP A 392 12.54 -16.46 -3.69
N ALA A 393 13.80 -16.06 -3.85
CA ALA A 393 14.39 -14.89 -3.22
C ALA A 393 15.32 -14.18 -4.20
N LEU A 394 15.03 -12.91 -4.49
CA LEU A 394 15.84 -12.10 -5.40
C LEU A 394 16.82 -11.27 -4.57
N GLY A 395 18.11 -11.36 -4.86
CA GLY A 395 19.14 -10.59 -4.18
C GLY A 395 19.87 -9.66 -5.13
N LEU A 396 20.13 -8.45 -4.68
CA LEU A 396 21.01 -7.47 -5.33
C LEU A 396 22.21 -7.26 -4.42
N TYR A 397 23.42 -7.44 -4.94
CA TYR A 397 24.67 -7.37 -4.20
C TYR A 397 25.64 -6.39 -4.86
N TRP A 398 26.27 -5.52 -4.08
CA TRP A 398 27.29 -4.59 -4.58
C TRP A 398 28.38 -4.31 -3.54
N ARG A 399 29.53 -3.84 -4.02
CA ARG A 399 30.66 -3.52 -3.16
C ARG A 399 30.52 -2.11 -2.61
N LYS A 400 30.88 -1.91 -1.34
CA LYS A 400 30.87 -0.59 -0.70
C LYS A 400 31.96 0.35 -1.22
N ASP A 401 33.00 -0.19 -1.84
CA ASP A 401 34.08 0.61 -2.46
C ASP A 401 33.70 1.18 -3.85
N GLY A 402 32.49 0.92 -4.33
CA GLY A 402 31.98 1.43 -5.60
C GLY A 402 32.46 0.68 -6.84
N GLU A 403 33.34 -0.33 -6.70
CA GLU A 403 33.75 -1.15 -7.83
C GLU A 403 32.59 -2.08 -8.27
N PRO A 404 32.32 -2.19 -9.58
CA PRO A 404 31.23 -3.03 -10.09
C PRO A 404 31.54 -4.52 -9.88
N ILE A 405 30.52 -5.30 -9.53
CA ILE A 405 30.60 -6.76 -9.49
C ILE A 405 30.22 -7.37 -10.84
N TRP A 406 29.31 -6.70 -11.56
CA TRP A 406 28.78 -7.12 -12.85
C TRP A 406 28.78 -5.92 -13.81
N LEU A 407 29.54 -5.98 -14.89
CA LEU A 407 29.77 -4.86 -15.80
C LEU A 407 28.70 -4.72 -16.89
N ASN A 408 28.23 -5.82 -17.47
CA ASN A 408 27.34 -5.79 -18.64
C ASN A 408 25.93 -6.27 -18.30
N SER A 409 25.02 -5.32 -18.07
CA SER A 409 23.62 -5.60 -17.73
C SER A 409 22.85 -6.39 -18.80
N GLU A 410 23.27 -6.35 -20.08
CA GLU A 410 22.63 -7.11 -21.16
C GLU A 410 22.86 -8.62 -21.04
N LEU A 411 23.86 -9.04 -20.25
CA LEU A 411 24.17 -10.45 -20.00
C LEU A 411 23.30 -11.06 -18.89
N ILE A 412 22.43 -10.27 -18.26
CA ILE A 412 21.46 -10.77 -17.28
C ILE A 412 20.20 -11.19 -18.03
N ALA A 413 19.90 -12.48 -18.03
CA ALA A 413 18.75 -13.01 -18.76
C ALA A 413 17.42 -12.45 -18.22
N GLU A 414 16.45 -12.29 -19.11
CA GLU A 414 15.11 -11.77 -18.79
C GLU A 414 14.14 -12.91 -18.48
N ALA A 415 13.21 -12.71 -17.54
CA ALA A 415 12.26 -13.75 -17.15
C ALA A 415 11.33 -14.20 -18.29
N ASN A 416 10.91 -13.28 -19.15
CA ASN A 416 9.87 -13.51 -20.16
C ASN A 416 10.43 -13.73 -21.57
N LYS A 417 11.73 -14.00 -21.69
CA LYS A 417 12.41 -14.13 -22.97
C LYS A 417 13.10 -15.48 -23.06
N ASP A 418 12.69 -16.24 -24.07
CA ASP A 418 13.36 -17.46 -24.49
C ASP A 418 14.54 -17.08 -25.41
N TYR A 419 15.77 -17.42 -24.99
CA TYR A 419 16.99 -17.16 -25.75
C TYR A 419 17.41 -18.35 -26.64
N GLY A 420 16.62 -19.43 -26.67
CA GLY A 420 16.89 -20.65 -27.40
C GLY A 420 18.09 -21.44 -26.87
N LEU A 421 18.49 -21.22 -25.61
CA LEU A 421 19.69 -21.82 -25.03
C LEU A 421 19.40 -23.21 -24.44
N GLY A 422 19.73 -24.27 -25.18
CA GLY A 422 19.57 -25.67 -24.78
C GLY A 422 20.84 -26.35 -24.22
N PRO A 423 20.83 -27.70 -24.06
CA PRO A 423 21.96 -28.48 -23.54
C PRO A 423 23.30 -28.23 -24.24
N ASP A 424 23.33 -28.07 -25.57
CA ASP A 424 24.57 -27.77 -26.28
C ASP A 424 25.16 -26.40 -25.94
N ALA A 425 24.31 -25.40 -25.67
CA ALA A 425 24.75 -24.09 -25.20
C ALA A 425 25.35 -24.20 -23.79
N ALA A 426 24.69 -24.93 -22.88
CA ALA A 426 25.19 -25.18 -21.53
C ALA A 426 26.54 -25.91 -21.54
N ARG A 427 26.72 -26.89 -22.43
CA ARG A 427 28.01 -27.60 -22.62
C ARG A 427 29.12 -26.66 -23.05
N ARG A 428 28.86 -25.82 -24.06
CA ARG A 428 29.82 -24.83 -24.57
C ARG A 428 30.19 -23.82 -23.49
N PHE A 429 29.19 -23.35 -22.73
CA PHE A 429 29.40 -22.44 -21.61
C PHE A 429 30.28 -23.06 -20.54
N ALA A 430 29.97 -24.27 -20.07
CA ALA A 430 30.76 -24.96 -19.05
C ALA A 430 32.21 -25.24 -19.51
N ALA A 431 32.42 -25.64 -20.76
CA ALA A 431 33.75 -25.90 -21.31
C ALA A 431 34.60 -24.60 -21.42
N HIS A 432 33.99 -23.50 -21.86
CA HIS A 432 34.67 -22.20 -21.93
C HIS A 432 34.98 -21.66 -20.52
N LEU A 433 34.04 -21.78 -19.58
CA LEU A 433 34.26 -21.40 -18.18
C LEU A 433 35.41 -22.18 -17.54
N ALA A 434 35.52 -23.49 -17.82
CA ALA A 434 36.64 -24.30 -17.35
C ALA A 434 37.99 -23.79 -17.88
N ALA A 435 38.04 -23.37 -19.15
CA ALA A 435 39.24 -22.79 -19.74
C ALA A 435 39.60 -21.44 -19.08
N VAL A 436 38.61 -20.57 -18.84
CA VAL A 436 38.81 -19.27 -18.15
C VAL A 436 39.33 -19.48 -16.72
N LEU A 437 38.79 -20.46 -15.99
CA LEU A 437 39.21 -20.78 -14.62
C LEU A 437 40.55 -21.56 -14.54
N GLY A 438 41.10 -22.01 -15.68
CA GLY A 438 42.33 -22.79 -15.74
C GLY A 438 42.17 -24.24 -15.22
N VAL A 439 40.95 -24.79 -15.26
CA VAL A 439 40.66 -26.18 -14.86
C VAL A 439 40.41 -27.06 -16.08
N LYS A 440 40.67 -28.37 -15.95
CA LYS A 440 40.55 -29.29 -17.10
C LYS A 440 39.07 -29.60 -17.39
N ALA A 441 38.62 -29.29 -18.60
CA ALA A 441 37.23 -29.53 -19.05
C ALA A 441 36.80 -31.01 -19.00
N ARG A 442 37.76 -31.96 -18.99
CA ARG A 442 37.50 -33.41 -18.84
C ARG A 442 36.78 -33.79 -17.54
N TYR A 443 36.82 -32.93 -16.52
CA TYR A 443 36.17 -33.17 -15.23
C TYR A 443 34.72 -32.65 -15.19
N ILE A 444 34.22 -32.06 -16.28
CA ILE A 444 32.81 -31.67 -16.39
C ILE A 444 31.96 -32.94 -16.56
N VAL A 445 30.99 -33.13 -15.69
CA VAL A 445 30.12 -34.30 -15.67
C VAL A 445 28.72 -33.92 -16.19
N PRO A 446 28.21 -34.55 -17.27
CA PRO A 446 26.83 -34.38 -17.67
C PRO A 446 25.88 -35.03 -16.64
N ALA A 447 24.86 -34.28 -16.22
CA ALA A 447 23.84 -34.75 -15.29
C ALA A 447 22.52 -35.02 -16.04
N TYR A 448 21.80 -36.07 -15.67
CA TYR A 448 20.56 -36.50 -16.32
C TYR A 448 19.41 -36.55 -15.31
N GLU A 449 18.17 -36.37 -15.76
CA GLU A 449 17.00 -36.64 -14.91
C GLU A 449 16.86 -38.15 -14.66
N ASP A 450 16.46 -38.56 -13.46
CA ASP A 450 16.22 -39.96 -13.12
C ASP A 450 14.89 -40.46 -13.71
N VAL A 451 14.92 -40.84 -15.00
CA VAL A 451 13.74 -41.35 -15.71
C VAL A 451 13.20 -42.64 -15.09
N ALA A 452 14.05 -43.47 -14.47
CA ALA A 452 13.61 -44.72 -13.85
C ALA A 452 12.70 -44.47 -12.64
N HIS A 453 12.99 -43.44 -11.85
CA HIS A 453 12.12 -42.96 -10.78
C HIS A 453 10.71 -42.61 -11.30
N TYR A 454 10.63 -41.82 -12.38
CA TYR A 454 9.35 -41.39 -12.96
C TYR A 454 8.58 -42.52 -13.63
N LEU A 455 9.26 -43.47 -14.30
CA LEU A 455 8.63 -44.68 -14.87
C LEU A 455 8.05 -45.61 -13.79
N LEU A 456 8.73 -45.75 -12.65
CA LEU A 456 8.21 -46.51 -11.51
C LEU A 456 6.98 -45.83 -10.88
N LYS A 457 6.93 -44.49 -10.93
CA LYS A 457 5.80 -43.70 -10.43
C LYS A 457 4.59 -43.78 -11.38
N GLU A 458 4.82 -43.67 -12.68
CA GLU A 458 3.82 -43.91 -13.73
C GLU A 458 3.16 -45.30 -13.59
N ARG A 459 3.95 -46.35 -13.36
CA ARG A 459 3.42 -47.71 -13.16
C ARG A 459 2.54 -47.88 -11.92
N ARG A 460 2.60 -46.94 -10.97
CA ARG A 460 1.76 -46.94 -9.76
C ARG A 460 0.46 -46.15 -9.99
N LEU A 461 0.28 -45.51 -11.14
CA LEU A 461 -0.97 -44.87 -11.51
C LEU A 461 -2.06 -45.92 -11.77
N PRO A 462 -3.35 -45.62 -11.46
CA PRO A 462 -4.46 -46.50 -11.82
C PRO A 462 -4.50 -46.76 -13.33
N VAL A 463 -4.91 -47.97 -13.73
CA VAL A 463 -4.90 -48.46 -15.13
C VAL A 463 -5.70 -47.56 -16.10
N ASN A 464 -6.60 -46.72 -15.58
CA ASN A 464 -7.46 -45.81 -16.34
C ASN A 464 -7.00 -44.34 -16.31
N VAL A 465 -5.77 -44.06 -15.85
CA VAL A 465 -5.22 -42.72 -15.71
C VAL A 465 -3.86 -42.66 -16.42
N ASP A 466 -3.78 -41.82 -17.45
CA ASP A 466 -2.54 -41.51 -18.15
C ASP A 466 -1.78 -40.39 -17.39
N PRO A 467 -0.43 -40.33 -17.43
CA PRO A 467 0.36 -39.22 -16.90
C PRO A 467 -0.05 -37.82 -17.40
N THR A 468 -0.82 -37.73 -18.48
CA THR A 468 -1.34 -36.48 -19.04
C THR A 468 -2.82 -36.20 -18.69
N ASP A 469 -3.53 -37.13 -18.03
CA ASP A 469 -4.96 -37.01 -17.72
C ASP A 469 -5.22 -36.01 -16.56
N PRO A 470 -6.14 -35.04 -16.71
CA PRO A 470 -6.51 -34.07 -15.67
C PRO A 470 -7.10 -34.66 -14.38
N LYS A 471 -7.38 -35.97 -14.32
CA LYS A 471 -7.86 -36.66 -13.10
C LYS A 471 -6.79 -36.88 -12.01
N LEU A 472 -5.51 -36.64 -12.31
CA LEU A 472 -4.44 -36.68 -11.32
C LEU A 472 -4.57 -35.52 -10.33
N LYS A 473 -4.58 -35.82 -9.03
CA LYS A 473 -4.80 -34.84 -7.96
C LYS A 473 -3.67 -33.80 -7.79
N ASP A 474 -2.47 -34.08 -8.33
CA ASP A 474 -1.30 -33.20 -8.22
C ASP A 474 -0.90 -32.65 -9.62
N PRO A 475 -1.27 -31.40 -9.94
CA PRO A 475 -0.95 -30.77 -11.21
C PRO A 475 0.55 -30.54 -11.46
N GLU A 476 1.36 -30.35 -10.41
CA GLU A 476 2.79 -30.10 -10.51
C GLU A 476 3.53 -31.39 -10.85
N GLU A 477 3.18 -32.47 -10.16
CA GLU A 477 3.73 -33.80 -10.45
C GLU A 477 3.44 -34.24 -11.88
N ARG A 478 2.23 -33.95 -12.37
CA ARG A 478 1.81 -34.19 -13.77
C ARG A 478 2.69 -33.43 -14.77
N ALA A 479 2.88 -32.12 -14.54
CA ALA A 479 3.73 -31.29 -15.40
C ALA A 479 5.19 -31.77 -15.38
N ARG A 480 5.67 -32.25 -14.23
CA ARG A 480 7.02 -32.80 -14.08
C ARG A 480 7.22 -34.08 -14.88
N MET A 481 6.28 -35.02 -14.78
CA MET A 481 6.33 -36.25 -15.57
C MET A 481 6.32 -35.93 -17.07
N ALA A 482 5.42 -35.05 -17.53
CA ALA A 482 5.37 -34.62 -18.92
C ALA A 482 6.71 -34.01 -19.40
N LYS A 483 7.30 -33.08 -18.63
CA LYS A 483 8.57 -32.42 -18.98
C LYS A 483 9.74 -33.40 -19.07
N VAL A 484 9.82 -34.38 -18.18
CA VAL A 484 10.85 -35.42 -18.20
C VAL A 484 10.70 -36.34 -19.41
N PHE A 485 9.46 -36.71 -19.78
CA PHE A 485 9.20 -37.55 -20.94
C PHE A 485 9.36 -36.83 -22.28
N GLU A 486 9.01 -35.54 -22.37
CA GLU A 486 9.22 -34.69 -23.57
C GLU A 486 10.71 -34.47 -23.89
N ARG A 487 11.56 -34.33 -22.86
CA ARG A 487 13.02 -34.09 -23.02
C ARG A 487 13.80 -35.33 -23.51
N GLY A 488 13.25 -36.53 -23.29
CA GLY A 488 13.87 -37.81 -23.68
C GLY A 488 15.01 -38.28 -22.76
N VAL A 489 15.22 -39.61 -22.69
CA VAL A 489 16.15 -40.30 -21.77
C VAL A 489 17.64 -40.08 -22.11
N GLY A 490 17.92 -39.45 -23.25
CA GLY A 490 19.27 -39.32 -23.82
C GLY A 490 19.96 -37.99 -23.56
N GLU A 491 19.22 -36.93 -23.23
CA GLU A 491 19.75 -35.56 -23.16
C GLU A 491 20.17 -35.16 -21.75
N PRO A 492 21.35 -34.53 -21.55
CA PRO A 492 21.74 -33.99 -20.25
C PRO A 492 20.76 -32.90 -19.80
N ALA A 493 20.34 -32.99 -18.53
CA ALA A 493 19.60 -31.93 -17.86
C ALA A 493 20.46 -30.67 -17.65
N GLY A 494 21.78 -30.86 -17.49
CA GLY A 494 22.78 -29.80 -17.36
C GLY A 494 24.18 -30.37 -17.14
N PHE A 495 25.13 -29.51 -16.82
CA PHE A 495 26.55 -29.87 -16.67
C PHE A 495 27.07 -29.46 -15.31
N VAL A 496 27.80 -30.36 -14.65
CA VAL A 496 28.36 -30.16 -13.32
C VAL A 496 29.88 -30.05 -13.41
N MET A 497 30.43 -29.01 -12.80
CA MET A 497 31.87 -28.76 -12.75
C MET A 497 32.32 -28.82 -11.28
N PRO A 498 32.92 -29.94 -10.84
CA PRO A 498 33.54 -30.04 -9.53
C PRO A 498 34.61 -28.97 -9.40
N ILE A 499 34.50 -28.10 -8.40
CA ILE A 499 35.42 -26.97 -8.26
C ILE A 499 35.65 -26.61 -6.80
N LYS A 500 36.91 -26.41 -6.42
CA LYS A 500 37.32 -25.85 -5.13
C LYS A 500 38.50 -24.91 -5.28
N ARG A 501 38.62 -23.96 -4.35
CA ARG A 501 39.81 -23.11 -4.22
C ARG A 501 40.88 -23.83 -3.39
N GLN A 502 42.14 -23.76 -3.83
CA GLN A 502 43.28 -24.30 -3.08
C GLN A 502 44.23 -23.19 -2.64
N TYR A 503 44.56 -23.18 -1.34
CA TYR A 503 45.34 -22.12 -0.67
C TYR A 503 46.80 -22.49 -0.35
N TRP A 504 47.25 -23.71 -0.62
CA TRP A 504 48.57 -24.21 -0.21
C TRP A 504 49.75 -23.79 -1.12
N GLN A 505 49.51 -22.96 -2.13
CA GLN A 505 50.54 -22.43 -3.05
C GLN A 505 50.64 -20.91 -2.91
N ALA A 506 51.77 -20.32 -3.33
CA ALA A 506 52.04 -18.87 -3.23
C ALA A 506 51.01 -17.96 -3.93
N LYS A 507 50.14 -18.52 -4.79
CA LYS A 507 48.94 -17.87 -5.33
C LYS A 507 47.76 -18.86 -5.26
N PRO A 508 46.60 -18.47 -4.70
CA PRO A 508 45.39 -19.30 -4.75
C PRO A 508 45.00 -19.63 -6.18
N ARG A 509 44.56 -20.87 -6.43
CA ARG A 509 44.12 -21.32 -7.77
C ARG A 509 42.84 -22.16 -7.66
N TRP A 510 42.01 -22.07 -8.69
CA TRP A 510 40.89 -22.99 -8.89
C TRP A 510 41.39 -24.36 -9.28
N THR A 511 40.79 -25.39 -8.69
CA THR A 511 41.07 -26.78 -9.05
C THR A 511 39.80 -27.57 -9.18
N SER A 512 39.85 -28.55 -10.08
CA SER A 512 38.79 -29.52 -10.34
C SER A 512 39.36 -30.93 -10.22
N GLY A 513 38.50 -31.93 -10.01
CA GLY A 513 38.89 -33.32 -9.89
C GLY A 513 37.77 -34.24 -10.38
N PRO A 514 38.05 -35.54 -10.62
CA PRO A 514 37.04 -36.47 -11.09
C PRO A 514 35.98 -36.71 -10.00
N TRP A 515 34.75 -36.90 -10.43
CA TRP A 515 33.67 -37.47 -9.62
C TRP A 515 33.52 -38.95 -9.97
N PRO A 516 34.14 -39.86 -9.20
CA PRO A 516 34.03 -41.29 -9.47
C PRO A 516 32.63 -41.75 -9.05
N VAL A 517 31.73 -41.84 -10.02
CA VAL A 517 30.37 -42.36 -9.86
C VAL A 517 30.33 -43.81 -10.34
N ARG A 518 29.59 -44.68 -9.64
CA ARG A 518 29.40 -46.09 -10.04
C ARG A 518 28.64 -46.28 -11.36
N PRO A 519 27.53 -45.56 -11.63
CA PRO A 519 26.85 -45.67 -12.92
C PRO A 519 27.62 -44.94 -14.03
N ASP A 520 27.51 -45.42 -15.28
CA ASP A 520 28.10 -44.76 -16.47
C ASP A 520 27.57 -43.33 -16.71
N ARG A 521 26.45 -42.96 -16.07
CA ARG A 521 25.83 -41.63 -16.10
C ARG A 521 25.45 -41.18 -14.70
N MET A 522 25.59 -39.87 -14.44
CA MET A 522 25.15 -39.26 -13.18
C MET A 522 23.68 -38.81 -13.28
N PHE A 523 22.83 -39.33 -12.41
CA PHE A 523 21.42 -38.95 -12.32
C PHE A 523 21.18 -37.98 -11.17
N LEU A 524 20.40 -36.93 -11.40
CA LEU A 524 19.98 -35.98 -10.38
C LEU A 524 18.94 -36.61 -9.44
N LEU A 525 18.91 -36.13 -8.20
CA LEU A 525 17.82 -36.42 -7.29
C LEU A 525 16.49 -35.89 -7.89
N PRO A 526 15.37 -36.63 -7.81
CA PRO A 526 14.09 -36.18 -8.33
C PRO A 526 13.58 -34.89 -7.64
N GLY A 527 13.11 -33.90 -8.40
CA GLY A 527 12.62 -32.63 -7.86
C GLY A 527 12.59 -31.49 -8.88
N ASP A 528 11.96 -30.36 -8.54
CA ASP A 528 11.93 -29.16 -9.40
C ASP A 528 12.93 -28.07 -8.99
N SER A 529 13.68 -28.29 -7.90
CA SER A 529 14.77 -27.39 -7.50
C SER A 529 15.88 -27.36 -8.55
N ALA A 530 16.69 -26.30 -8.53
CA ALA A 530 17.86 -26.18 -9.39
C ALA A 530 18.78 -27.42 -9.30
N MET A 531 19.41 -27.79 -10.42
CA MET A 531 20.21 -29.01 -10.47
C MET A 531 21.31 -29.08 -9.39
N GLY A 532 21.86 -27.94 -8.99
CA GLY A 532 22.87 -27.86 -7.93
C GLY A 532 22.40 -28.30 -6.54
N LEU A 533 21.09 -28.20 -6.26
CA LEU A 533 20.46 -28.72 -5.03
C LEU A 533 20.03 -30.18 -5.14
N ARG A 534 20.11 -30.75 -6.34
CA ARG A 534 19.72 -32.13 -6.65
C ARG A 534 20.93 -33.01 -6.96
N LEU A 535 22.13 -32.56 -6.60
CA LEU A 535 23.36 -33.32 -6.82
C LEU A 535 23.41 -34.53 -5.85
N PRO A 536 23.64 -35.75 -6.34
CA PRO A 536 23.69 -36.96 -5.51
C PRO A 536 25.06 -37.09 -4.81
N LEU A 537 25.41 -36.18 -3.90
CA LEU A 537 26.74 -36.13 -3.28
C LEU A 537 27.09 -37.35 -2.40
N ASP A 538 26.09 -38.14 -2.03
CA ASP A 538 26.20 -39.38 -1.25
C ASP A 538 26.78 -40.56 -2.05
N ILE A 539 26.75 -40.50 -3.39
CA ILE A 539 27.34 -41.54 -4.25
C ILE A 539 28.86 -41.38 -4.40
N LEU A 540 29.42 -40.23 -3.99
CA LEU A 540 30.86 -39.99 -4.00
C LEU A 540 31.55 -40.85 -2.92
N PRO A 541 32.85 -41.21 -3.08
CA PRO A 541 33.56 -42.09 -2.17
C PRO A 541 33.40 -41.68 -0.70
N TYR A 542 33.12 -42.63 0.20
CA TYR A 542 32.90 -42.30 1.62
C TYR A 542 34.16 -41.71 2.28
N VAL A 543 33.99 -40.64 3.05
CA VAL A 543 35.03 -40.03 3.88
C VAL A 543 34.48 -39.94 5.32
N PRO A 544 35.21 -40.43 6.34
CA PRO A 544 34.79 -40.30 7.74
C PRO A 544 34.56 -38.83 8.12
N GLU A 545 33.54 -38.54 8.93
CA GLU A 545 33.22 -37.15 9.37
C GLU A 545 34.40 -36.41 9.99
N SER A 546 35.31 -37.12 10.66
CA SER A 546 36.53 -36.56 11.25
C SER A 546 37.53 -36.03 10.22
N ARG A 547 37.40 -36.43 8.95
CA ARG A 547 38.25 -36.02 7.82
C ARG A 547 37.53 -35.12 6.82
N LEU A 548 36.23 -34.86 7.01
CA LEU A 548 35.54 -33.85 6.21
C LEU A 548 36.08 -32.47 6.62
N PRO A 549 36.44 -31.60 5.64
CA PRO A 549 36.79 -30.23 5.95
C PRO A 549 35.59 -29.58 6.65
N ARG A 550 35.80 -29.10 7.87
CA ARG A 550 34.77 -28.33 8.59
C ARG A 550 34.82 -26.91 8.07
N PRO A 551 33.73 -26.38 7.49
CA PRO A 551 33.68 -24.96 7.18
C PRO A 551 33.72 -24.20 8.51
N TYR A 552 34.72 -23.35 8.67
CA TYR A 552 34.78 -22.39 9.76
C TYR A 552 34.21 -21.08 9.22
N PRO A 553 32.95 -20.73 9.50
CA PRO A 553 32.43 -19.44 9.07
C PRO A 553 33.31 -18.34 9.68
N PRO A 554 33.81 -17.40 8.88
CA PRO A 554 34.69 -16.34 9.36
C PRO A 554 33.96 -15.51 10.42
N ASP A 555 34.70 -15.08 11.45
CA ASP A 555 34.13 -14.28 12.54
C ASP A 555 33.63 -12.92 11.98
N PRO A 556 32.38 -12.52 12.24
CA PRO A 556 31.89 -11.19 11.85
C PRO A 556 32.68 -10.02 12.46
N LEU A 557 33.46 -10.27 13.53
CA LEU A 557 34.28 -9.27 14.22
C LEU A 557 35.74 -9.20 13.70
N GLU A 558 36.13 -10.04 12.75
CA GLU A 558 37.49 -10.05 12.19
C GLU A 558 37.75 -8.84 11.27
N GLU A 559 38.87 -8.14 11.45
CA GLU A 559 39.32 -7.08 10.53
C GLU A 559 39.82 -7.69 9.21
N ARG A 560 39.32 -7.18 8.08
CA ARG A 560 39.63 -7.69 6.74
C ARG A 560 40.33 -6.63 5.88
N PRO A 561 41.35 -6.99 5.09
CA PRO A 561 41.96 -6.05 4.14
C PRO A 561 40.96 -5.62 3.05
N PRO A 562 41.23 -4.53 2.32
CA PRO A 562 40.43 -4.14 1.16
C PRO A 562 40.27 -5.30 0.17
N LEU A 563 39.09 -5.41 -0.44
CA LEU A 563 38.85 -6.41 -1.48
C LEU A 563 39.81 -6.17 -2.65
N PRO A 564 40.33 -7.23 -3.29
CA PRO A 564 41.13 -7.06 -4.49
C PRO A 564 40.30 -6.35 -5.58
N GLU A 565 40.96 -5.55 -6.42
CA GLU A 565 40.37 -5.12 -7.68
C GLU A 565 39.90 -6.37 -8.43
N VAL A 566 38.66 -6.36 -8.92
CA VAL A 566 38.09 -7.51 -9.62
C VAL A 566 39.05 -7.89 -10.76
N PRO A 567 39.41 -9.18 -10.96
CA PRO A 567 40.50 -9.61 -11.86
C PRO A 567 40.32 -9.33 -13.36
N TYR A 568 39.47 -8.41 -13.76
CA TYR A 568 39.24 -8.02 -15.16
C TYR A 568 40.31 -7.10 -15.76
N ARG A 569 41.33 -6.69 -15.00
CA ARG A 569 42.45 -5.85 -15.48
C ARG A 569 43.74 -6.58 -15.82
N ARG A 570 43.84 -7.89 -15.61
CA ARG A 570 45.05 -8.63 -16.03
C ARG A 570 44.81 -9.38 -17.33
N GLN A 571 45.57 -9.00 -18.36
CA GLN A 571 45.93 -9.84 -19.51
C GLN A 571 46.69 -11.13 -19.10
N ASP A 572 46.63 -11.55 -17.82
CA ASP A 572 47.38 -12.68 -17.24
C ASP A 572 46.51 -13.93 -16.99
N PHE A 573 45.25 -13.96 -17.44
CA PHE A 573 44.71 -15.25 -17.87
C PHE A 573 45.59 -15.63 -19.05
N VAL A 574 46.62 -16.44 -18.80
CA VAL A 574 47.52 -16.94 -19.84
C VAL A 574 46.64 -17.62 -20.86
N VAL A 575 46.27 -16.87 -21.89
CA VAL A 575 46.01 -17.40 -23.21
C VAL A 575 47.34 -18.03 -23.56
N GLY A 576 47.53 -19.29 -23.16
CA GLY A 576 48.37 -20.17 -23.93
C GLY A 576 47.91 -19.96 -25.37
N GLN A 577 48.84 -19.59 -26.24
CA GLN A 577 48.58 -19.28 -27.64
C GLN A 577 47.44 -20.17 -28.14
N PRO A 578 46.40 -19.62 -28.80
CA PRO A 578 45.41 -20.46 -29.42
C PRO A 578 46.14 -21.20 -30.54
N GLU A 579 46.71 -22.38 -30.23
CA GLU A 579 46.65 -23.45 -31.20
C GLU A 579 45.18 -23.55 -31.55
N ALA A 580 44.87 -23.42 -32.83
CA ALA A 580 43.53 -23.47 -33.34
C ALA A 580 42.92 -24.85 -33.03
N VAL A 581 42.47 -25.05 -31.80
CA VAL A 581 41.67 -26.20 -31.40
C VAL A 581 40.26 -25.85 -31.83
N GLY A 582 39.99 -26.07 -33.12
CA GLY A 582 38.64 -26.03 -33.65
C GLY A 582 37.72 -26.94 -32.85
N ILE A 583 36.41 -26.77 -33.03
CA ILE A 583 35.31 -27.46 -32.34
C ILE A 583 35.49 -29.01 -32.28
N GLN A 584 36.30 -29.58 -33.18
CA GLN A 584 36.70 -30.99 -33.16
C GLN A 584 37.72 -31.37 -32.06
N GLY A 585 38.65 -30.50 -31.67
CA GLY A 585 39.73 -30.82 -30.72
C GLY A 585 39.31 -30.84 -29.25
N VAL A 586 38.23 -30.14 -28.88
CA VAL A 586 37.59 -30.29 -27.55
C VAL A 586 36.85 -31.63 -27.45
N SER A 587 36.27 -32.11 -28.56
CA SER A 587 35.70 -33.46 -28.63
C SER A 587 36.78 -34.55 -28.66
N GLU A 588 37.96 -34.27 -29.19
CA GLU A 588 39.11 -35.20 -29.16
C GLU A 588 39.79 -35.24 -27.79
N GLN A 589 39.93 -34.12 -27.07
CA GLN A 589 40.43 -34.15 -25.67
C GLN A 589 39.51 -34.91 -24.70
N ILE A 590 38.21 -35.00 -25.01
CA ILE A 590 37.24 -35.82 -24.27
C ILE A 590 37.32 -37.29 -24.68
N LYS A 591 37.80 -37.61 -25.89
CA LYS A 591 37.92 -38.99 -26.42
C LYS A 591 39.32 -39.61 -26.28
N SER A 592 40.38 -38.83 -26.14
CA SER A 592 41.77 -39.31 -26.22
C SER A 592 42.41 -39.66 -24.87
N SER A 593 41.64 -39.83 -23.79
CA SER A 593 42.18 -40.12 -22.45
C SER A 593 41.59 -41.38 -21.81
N GLU A 594 41.38 -42.43 -22.59
CA GLU A 594 40.98 -43.77 -22.10
C GLU A 594 42.15 -44.57 -21.48
N SER A 595 43.23 -43.94 -20.97
CA SER A 595 44.42 -44.70 -20.53
C SER A 595 45.11 -44.33 -19.22
N ASP A 596 44.56 -43.46 -18.38
CA ASP A 596 45.10 -43.27 -17.01
C ASP A 596 43.97 -43.33 -15.97
N GLU A 597 43.75 -44.52 -15.38
CA GLU A 597 43.01 -44.69 -14.13
C GLU A 597 43.86 -44.15 -12.97
N ASP A 598 43.86 -42.84 -12.76
CA ASP A 598 44.35 -42.28 -11.50
C ASP A 598 43.35 -42.66 -10.39
N GLU A 599 43.69 -43.65 -9.54
CA GLU A 599 42.99 -43.90 -8.28
C GLU A 599 43.06 -42.63 -7.41
N VAL A 600 42.04 -41.77 -7.49
CA VAL A 600 41.94 -40.59 -6.62
C VAL A 600 41.53 -41.04 -5.23
N ALA A 601 42.39 -40.77 -4.24
CA ALA A 601 42.11 -41.08 -2.85
C ALA A 601 40.79 -40.41 -2.39
N PRO A 602 39.93 -41.09 -1.59
CA PRO A 602 38.62 -40.57 -1.21
C PRO A 602 38.61 -39.16 -0.58
N ASP A 603 39.69 -38.78 0.08
CA ASP A 603 39.93 -37.47 0.71
C ASP A 603 40.33 -36.36 -0.27
N GLN A 604 40.70 -36.71 -1.51
CA GLN A 604 41.08 -35.76 -2.56
C GLN A 604 39.91 -35.36 -3.48
N VAL A 605 38.77 -36.05 -3.37
CA VAL A 605 37.55 -35.76 -4.16
C VAL A 605 37.00 -34.37 -3.83
N VAL A 606 36.80 -33.55 -4.86
CA VAL A 606 36.18 -32.23 -4.73
C VAL A 606 34.67 -32.40 -4.54
N ARG A 607 34.09 -31.95 -3.43
CA ARG A 607 32.64 -32.16 -3.14
C ARG A 607 31.75 -30.96 -3.42
N THR A 608 32.34 -29.83 -3.78
CA THR A 608 31.65 -28.61 -4.20
C THR A 608 31.63 -28.55 -5.73
N ALA A 609 30.54 -28.04 -6.31
CA ALA A 609 30.42 -27.96 -7.75
C ALA A 609 29.61 -26.75 -8.21
N LEU A 610 30.05 -26.17 -9.32
CA LEU A 610 29.29 -25.20 -10.10
C LEU A 610 28.46 -25.96 -11.13
N CYS A 611 27.21 -25.55 -11.36
CA CYS A 611 26.36 -26.21 -12.36
C CYS A 611 25.87 -25.22 -13.42
N VAL A 612 25.73 -25.70 -14.64
CA VAL A 612 25.15 -24.94 -15.76
C VAL A 612 23.94 -25.70 -16.29
N GLU A 613 22.76 -25.15 -16.09
CA GLU A 613 21.47 -25.77 -16.39
C GLU A 613 20.70 -24.95 -17.42
N PRO A 614 20.39 -25.48 -18.62
CA PRO A 614 19.42 -24.85 -19.51
C PRO A 614 17.99 -25.10 -18.99
N ARG A 615 17.25 -24.02 -18.72
CA ARG A 615 15.82 -24.07 -18.34
C ARG A 615 15.04 -23.00 -19.08
N ASP A 616 13.95 -23.44 -19.72
CA ASP A 616 12.99 -22.59 -20.43
C ASP A 616 13.69 -21.57 -21.34
N GLY A 617 14.63 -22.07 -22.15
CA GLY A 617 15.36 -21.26 -23.14
C GLY A 617 16.51 -20.41 -22.60
N ARG A 618 16.84 -20.50 -21.30
CA ARG A 618 17.86 -19.67 -20.61
C ARG A 618 18.90 -20.54 -19.92
N LEU A 619 20.11 -20.01 -19.74
CA LEU A 619 21.16 -20.68 -18.96
C LEU A 619 21.15 -20.20 -17.51
N HIS A 620 21.00 -21.13 -16.59
CA HIS A 620 21.13 -20.91 -15.16
C HIS A 620 22.50 -21.40 -14.69
N VAL A 621 23.24 -20.53 -14.04
CA VAL A 621 24.55 -20.84 -13.46
C VAL A 621 24.41 -20.91 -11.94
N PHE A 622 24.48 -22.13 -11.42
CA PHE A 622 24.38 -22.41 -9.99
C PHE A 622 25.74 -22.27 -9.32
N MET A 623 25.87 -21.28 -8.45
CA MET A 623 27.06 -20.95 -7.68
C MET A 623 27.34 -22.01 -6.61
N PRO A 624 28.57 -22.54 -6.49
CA PRO A 624 28.97 -23.41 -5.40
C PRO A 624 29.11 -22.64 -4.08
N PRO A 625 29.08 -23.33 -2.92
CA PRO A 625 29.49 -22.70 -1.67
C PRO A 625 31.01 -22.42 -1.72
N VAL A 626 31.41 -21.25 -1.24
CA VAL A 626 32.80 -20.82 -1.09
C VAL A 626 33.01 -20.22 0.30
N ASP A 627 34.23 -20.28 0.82
CA ASP A 627 34.52 -19.82 2.18
C ASP A 627 34.80 -18.31 2.26
N HIS A 628 35.34 -17.71 1.18
CA HIS A 628 35.78 -16.32 1.13
C HIS A 628 35.06 -15.53 0.03
N LEU A 629 34.77 -14.24 0.29
CA LEU A 629 34.11 -13.36 -0.67
C LEU A 629 34.97 -13.13 -1.92
N GLU A 630 36.29 -13.04 -1.76
CA GLU A 630 37.25 -12.86 -2.84
C GLU A 630 37.14 -13.98 -3.89
N ASP A 631 36.94 -15.22 -3.44
CA ASP A 631 36.73 -16.37 -4.31
C ASP A 631 35.37 -16.31 -5.03
N TYR A 632 34.33 -15.84 -4.34
CA TYR A 632 33.02 -15.64 -4.96
C TYR A 632 33.10 -14.61 -6.10
N LEU A 633 33.74 -13.47 -5.85
CA LEU A 633 33.92 -12.41 -6.86
C LEU A 633 34.79 -12.87 -8.05
N ASP A 634 35.82 -13.69 -7.81
CA ASP A 634 36.64 -14.29 -8.87
C ASP A 634 35.81 -15.22 -9.77
N LEU A 635 34.91 -16.04 -9.19
CA LEU A 635 33.97 -16.86 -9.96
C LEU A 635 32.98 -16.02 -10.76
N VAL A 636 32.38 -14.99 -10.15
CA VAL A 636 31.44 -14.10 -10.85
C VAL A 636 32.11 -13.44 -12.05
N GLY A 637 33.35 -12.94 -11.88
CA GLY A 637 34.13 -12.37 -12.98
C GLY A 637 34.39 -13.38 -14.12
N ALA A 638 34.75 -14.62 -13.79
CA ALA A 638 34.96 -15.67 -14.79
C ALA A 638 33.66 -16.08 -15.53
N ILE A 639 32.53 -16.10 -14.81
CA ILE A 639 31.20 -16.38 -15.36
C ILE A 639 30.76 -15.25 -16.30
N GLU A 640 30.87 -13.99 -15.87
CA GLU A 640 30.56 -12.84 -16.71
C GLU A 640 31.43 -12.82 -17.97
N ARG A 641 32.73 -13.15 -17.84
CA ARG A 641 33.64 -13.25 -18.98
C ARG A 641 33.20 -14.28 -20.00
N THR A 642 32.78 -15.43 -19.50
CA THR A 642 32.27 -16.51 -20.33
C THR A 642 30.98 -16.11 -21.03
N ALA A 643 30.05 -15.46 -20.32
CA ALA A 643 28.80 -14.95 -20.88
C ALA A 643 29.05 -13.91 -21.98
N LEU A 644 30.03 -13.01 -21.77
CA LEU A 644 30.43 -12.00 -22.74
C LEU A 644 31.07 -12.61 -23.99
N ASP A 645 32.07 -13.48 -23.82
CA ASP A 645 32.79 -14.12 -24.94
C ASP A 645 31.84 -14.94 -25.83
N LEU A 646 30.86 -15.62 -25.22
CA LEU A 646 29.89 -16.46 -25.92
C LEU A 646 28.60 -15.73 -26.33
N LYS A 647 28.41 -14.48 -25.90
CA LYS A 647 27.17 -13.70 -26.06
C LYS A 647 25.93 -14.46 -25.58
N MET A 648 26.04 -15.08 -24.41
CA MET A 648 24.98 -15.87 -23.79
C MET A 648 24.56 -15.21 -22.48
N PRO A 649 23.37 -14.58 -22.43
CA PRO A 649 22.81 -14.09 -21.17
C PRO A 649 22.51 -15.24 -20.21
N ILE A 650 22.75 -15.02 -18.92
CA ILE A 650 22.60 -16.03 -17.87
C ILE A 650 21.73 -15.56 -16.71
N VAL A 651 21.25 -16.51 -15.93
CA VAL A 651 20.64 -16.31 -14.62
C VAL A 651 21.61 -16.86 -13.58
N LEU A 652 22.06 -16.03 -12.64
CA LEU A 652 22.92 -16.47 -11.54
C LEU A 652 22.06 -16.93 -10.36
N GLU A 653 22.30 -18.13 -9.86
CA GLU A 653 21.56 -18.72 -8.73
C GLU A 653 22.45 -19.60 -7.86
N GLY A 654 21.89 -20.26 -6.85
CA GLY A 654 22.61 -21.18 -5.96
C GLY A 654 23.04 -20.56 -4.64
N TYR A 655 24.26 -20.87 -4.20
CA TYR A 655 24.76 -20.38 -2.92
C TYR A 655 25.05 -18.87 -2.99
N LEU A 656 24.63 -18.16 -1.94
CA LEU A 656 24.85 -16.73 -1.78
C LEU A 656 26.33 -16.41 -1.52
N PRO A 657 26.78 -15.19 -1.83
CA PRO A 657 28.11 -14.74 -1.40
C PRO A 657 28.25 -14.86 0.13
N PRO A 658 29.42 -15.27 0.65
CA PRO A 658 29.67 -15.28 2.08
C PRO A 658 29.42 -13.92 2.72
N GLN A 659 28.91 -13.91 3.95
CA GLN A 659 28.64 -12.66 4.66
C GLN A 659 29.94 -11.89 4.91
N ASP A 660 29.96 -10.63 4.47
CA ASP A 660 31.14 -9.77 4.52
C ASP A 660 30.76 -8.30 4.70
N PRO A 661 31.39 -7.54 5.62
CA PRO A 661 31.07 -6.14 5.86
C PRO A 661 31.43 -5.20 4.69
N ARG A 662 32.26 -5.64 3.73
CA ARG A 662 32.67 -4.87 2.54
C ARG A 662 31.62 -4.89 1.42
N MET A 663 30.53 -5.65 1.61
CA MET A 663 29.40 -5.78 0.68
C MET A 663 28.13 -5.18 1.25
N SER A 664 27.28 -4.69 0.37
CA SER A 664 25.89 -4.31 0.67
C SER A 664 24.93 -5.18 -0.14
N GLN A 665 23.70 -5.32 0.35
CA GLN A 665 22.69 -6.12 -0.30
C GLN A 665 21.27 -5.56 -0.12
N ILE A 666 20.41 -5.79 -1.12
CA ILE A 666 18.95 -5.74 -1.02
C ILE A 666 18.41 -7.13 -1.30
N LYS A 667 17.32 -7.52 -0.61
CA LYS A 667 16.56 -8.72 -0.97
C LYS A 667 15.10 -8.38 -1.22
N VAL A 668 14.54 -8.93 -2.29
CA VAL A 668 13.12 -8.87 -2.61
C VAL A 668 12.56 -10.29 -2.52
N THR A 669 11.62 -10.50 -1.59
CA THR A 669 11.11 -11.83 -1.23
C THR A 669 9.58 -11.86 -1.23
N PRO A 670 8.97 -13.00 -1.61
CA PRO A 670 7.53 -13.19 -1.53
C PRO A 670 7.12 -13.69 -0.16
N ASP A 671 6.23 -12.93 0.48
CA ASP A 671 5.59 -13.32 1.74
C ASP A 671 4.07 -13.45 1.55
N PRO A 672 3.35 -14.15 2.44
CA PRO A 672 1.90 -14.31 2.29
C PRO A 672 1.22 -12.95 2.20
N GLY A 673 0.54 -12.71 1.08
CA GLY A 673 -0.16 -11.46 0.81
C GLY A 673 0.69 -10.23 0.44
N VAL A 674 2.02 -10.29 0.48
CA VAL A 674 2.89 -9.14 0.16
C VAL A 674 4.18 -9.52 -0.60
N ILE A 675 4.84 -8.53 -1.18
CA ILE A 675 6.27 -8.57 -1.50
C ILE A 675 7.00 -7.80 -0.40
N GLU A 676 8.02 -8.39 0.21
CA GLU A 676 8.87 -7.76 1.20
C GLU A 676 10.20 -7.33 0.55
N VAL A 677 10.66 -6.12 0.85
CA VAL A 677 11.96 -5.60 0.41
C VAL A 677 12.83 -5.36 1.64
N ASN A 678 13.86 -6.18 1.82
CA ASN A 678 14.88 -5.98 2.84
C ASN A 678 15.88 -4.94 2.32
N THR A 679 15.83 -3.73 2.87
CA THR A 679 16.69 -2.61 2.47
C THR A 679 18.04 -2.65 3.17
N GLN A 680 19.06 -2.13 2.48
CA GLN A 680 20.41 -1.98 3.03
C GLN A 680 20.40 -0.97 4.20
N PRO A 681 21.29 -1.16 5.20
CA PRO A 681 21.47 -0.17 6.24
C PRO A 681 22.09 1.12 5.68
N VAL A 682 21.55 2.27 6.08
CA VAL A 682 22.05 3.62 5.77
C VAL A 682 22.44 4.36 7.04
N ALA A 683 23.43 5.25 6.95
CA ALA A 683 23.99 5.94 8.12
C ALA A 683 23.45 7.37 8.28
N SER A 684 23.22 8.06 7.17
CA SER A 684 22.79 9.46 7.16
C SER A 684 21.30 9.62 6.82
N TRP A 685 20.76 10.78 7.19
CA TRP A 685 19.43 11.25 6.87
C TRP A 685 19.25 11.42 5.36
N GLU A 686 20.27 11.95 4.67
CA GLU A 686 20.24 12.15 3.21
C GLU A 686 20.08 10.82 2.47
N GLU A 687 20.92 9.83 2.80
CA GLU A 687 20.83 8.48 2.24
C GLU A 687 19.49 7.82 2.56
N LEU A 688 18.97 8.03 3.78
CA LEU A 688 17.67 7.49 4.19
C LEU A 688 16.51 8.08 3.38
N VAL A 689 16.50 9.39 3.18
CA VAL A 689 15.51 10.09 2.36
C VAL A 689 15.59 9.60 0.91
N GLU A 690 16.78 9.56 0.32
CA GLU A 690 16.98 9.10 -1.06
C GLU A 690 16.54 7.64 -1.25
N SER A 691 17.00 6.74 -0.38
CA SER A 691 16.69 5.31 -0.46
C SER A 691 15.19 5.05 -0.27
N THR A 692 14.55 5.67 0.72
CA THR A 692 13.12 5.46 1.01
C THR A 692 12.24 6.04 -0.10
N THR A 693 12.49 7.28 -0.53
CA THR A 693 11.70 7.90 -1.61
C THR A 693 11.90 7.18 -2.94
N GLY A 694 13.14 6.79 -3.25
CA GLY A 694 13.46 6.03 -4.46
C GLY A 694 12.77 4.67 -4.50
N LEU A 695 12.73 3.95 -3.37
CA LEU A 695 12.04 2.66 -3.29
C LEU A 695 10.52 2.79 -3.49
N TYR A 696 9.87 3.77 -2.85
CA TYR A 696 8.44 4.01 -3.03
C TYR A 696 8.11 4.36 -4.49
N GLU A 697 8.92 5.22 -5.12
CA GLU A 697 8.74 5.60 -6.52
C GLU A 697 8.94 4.41 -7.46
N ASP A 698 10.02 3.63 -7.30
CA ASP A 698 10.27 2.47 -8.17
C ASP A 698 9.24 1.35 -7.97
N ALA A 699 8.73 1.16 -6.75
CA ALA A 699 7.60 0.28 -6.49
C ALA A 699 6.35 0.75 -7.23
N ARG A 700 5.98 2.03 -7.11
CA ARG A 700 4.84 2.63 -7.82
C ARG A 700 4.95 2.48 -9.33
N GLN A 701 6.11 2.78 -9.91
CA GLN A 701 6.37 2.60 -11.35
C GLN A 701 6.34 1.13 -11.80
N THR A 702 6.49 0.19 -10.85
CA THR A 702 6.33 -1.26 -11.06
C THR A 702 4.91 -1.73 -10.77
N ARG A 703 3.94 -0.82 -10.60
CA ARG A 703 2.54 -1.13 -10.24
C ARG A 703 2.38 -1.80 -8.88
N LEU A 704 3.29 -1.49 -7.96
CA LEU A 704 3.25 -1.91 -6.55
C LEU A 704 2.91 -0.73 -5.64
N GLY A 705 1.97 -0.92 -4.72
CA GLY A 705 1.48 0.06 -3.75
C GLY A 705 1.77 -0.35 -2.31
N THR A 706 1.56 0.58 -1.39
CA THR A 706 1.88 0.46 0.04
C THR A 706 0.63 0.42 0.93
N GLU A 707 -0.53 0.40 0.32
CA GLU A 707 -1.84 0.52 0.95
C GLU A 707 -2.84 -0.47 0.37
N LYS A 708 -3.90 -0.74 1.13
CA LYS A 708 -5.06 -1.55 0.75
C LYS A 708 -6.33 -0.87 1.24
N PHE A 709 -7.45 -1.26 0.65
CA PHE A 709 -8.78 -0.83 1.07
C PHE A 709 -9.62 -2.04 1.44
N ASP A 710 -10.23 -2.04 2.63
CA ASP A 710 -11.18 -3.07 3.04
C ASP A 710 -12.55 -2.86 2.37
N LEU A 711 -13.42 -3.88 2.39
CA LEU A 711 -14.75 -3.84 1.76
C LEU A 711 -15.61 -2.64 2.22
N ASP A 712 -15.49 -2.25 3.47
CA ASP A 712 -16.22 -1.15 4.08
C ASP A 712 -15.62 0.23 3.76
N GLY A 713 -14.56 0.25 2.95
CA GLY A 713 -13.80 1.44 2.59
C GLY A 713 -12.69 1.78 3.59
N ALA A 714 -12.43 1.01 4.65
CA ALA A 714 -11.35 1.33 5.57
C ALA A 714 -9.98 1.27 4.86
N HIS A 715 -9.13 2.26 5.16
CA HIS A 715 -7.80 2.38 4.58
C HIS A 715 -6.77 1.73 5.50
N THR A 716 -5.98 0.79 4.99
CA THR A 716 -4.97 0.03 5.74
C THR A 716 -3.63 0.01 5.00
N GLY A 717 -2.56 -0.29 5.73
CA GLY A 717 -1.30 -0.65 5.09
C GLY A 717 -1.43 -2.00 4.38
N THR A 718 -0.36 -2.45 3.72
CA THR A 718 -0.30 -3.74 3.01
C THR A 718 -0.64 -4.99 3.84
N GLY A 719 -0.57 -4.89 5.17
CA GLY A 719 -0.76 -5.99 6.14
C GLY A 719 0.52 -6.76 6.49
N GLY A 720 1.62 -6.55 5.76
CA GLY A 720 2.93 -7.19 6.03
C GLY A 720 3.82 -6.44 7.04
N GLY A 721 3.44 -5.21 7.40
CA GLY A 721 4.24 -4.34 8.27
C GLY A 721 5.33 -3.56 7.53
N ASN A 722 6.05 -2.74 8.28
CA ASN A 722 7.22 -1.99 7.84
C ASN A 722 8.25 -1.98 8.98
N HIS A 723 8.93 -3.12 9.16
CA HIS A 723 9.87 -3.26 10.25
C HIS A 723 11.02 -2.26 10.09
N VAL A 724 11.42 -1.63 11.19
CA VAL A 724 12.57 -0.73 11.23
C VAL A 724 13.72 -1.44 11.93
N VAL A 725 14.82 -1.65 11.21
CA VAL A 725 16.00 -2.36 11.71
C VAL A 725 17.06 -1.33 12.13
N LEU A 726 17.55 -1.45 13.35
CA LEU A 726 18.49 -0.51 13.95
C LEU A 726 19.76 -1.25 14.37
N GLY A 727 20.92 -0.64 14.18
CA GLY A 727 22.19 -1.21 14.61
C GLY A 727 23.36 -0.32 14.27
N GLY A 728 24.52 -0.93 14.02
CA GLY A 728 25.68 -0.24 13.45
C GLY A 728 26.16 -0.96 12.21
N GLU A 729 27.10 -0.35 11.49
CA GLU A 729 27.65 -0.91 10.24
C GLU A 729 28.25 -2.31 10.43
N THR A 730 28.81 -2.57 11.61
CA THR A 730 29.31 -3.88 12.04
C THR A 730 28.76 -4.21 13.43
N PRO A 731 28.75 -5.49 13.83
CA PRO A 731 28.35 -5.87 15.20
C PRO A 731 29.18 -5.15 16.27
N ALA A 732 30.48 -4.93 16.04
CA ALA A 732 31.35 -4.16 16.95
C ALA A 732 30.96 -2.69 17.05
N ALA A 733 30.42 -2.10 15.98
CA ALA A 733 29.96 -0.72 15.95
C ALA A 733 28.55 -0.54 16.52
N SER A 734 27.79 -1.63 16.73
CA SER A 734 26.41 -1.57 17.21
C SER A 734 26.27 -0.74 18.49
N PRO A 735 25.41 0.31 18.50
CA PRO A 735 25.20 1.12 19.69
C PRO A 735 24.62 0.31 20.84
N PHE A 736 23.82 -0.71 20.57
CA PHE A 736 23.18 -1.56 21.59
C PHE A 736 24.16 -2.51 22.28
N LEU A 737 25.19 -2.98 21.58
CA LEU A 737 26.23 -3.83 22.17
C LEU A 737 27.30 -3.00 22.89
N ARG A 738 27.60 -1.79 22.38
CA ARG A 738 28.53 -0.85 23.02
C ARG A 738 27.97 -0.22 24.30
N ARG A 739 26.66 0.08 24.31
CA ARG A 739 25.93 0.68 25.41
C ARG A 739 24.63 -0.10 25.69
N PRO A 740 24.69 -1.16 26.52
CA PRO A 740 23.52 -1.99 26.85
C PRO A 740 22.34 -1.22 27.46
N ASP A 741 22.62 -0.11 28.14
CA ASP A 741 21.62 0.79 28.72
C ASP A 741 20.74 1.50 27.67
N LEU A 742 21.19 1.57 26.41
CA LEU A 742 20.38 2.10 25.32
C LEU A 742 19.16 1.20 25.04
N LEU A 743 19.36 -0.12 25.00
CA LEU A 743 18.27 -1.08 24.80
C LEU A 743 17.28 -1.04 25.99
N LYS A 744 17.80 -0.98 27.22
CA LYS A 744 16.98 -0.74 28.43
C LYS A 744 16.15 0.53 28.28
N SER A 745 16.76 1.63 27.82
CA SER A 745 16.09 2.93 27.68
C SER A 745 14.95 2.86 26.67
N ILE A 746 15.18 2.23 25.51
CA ILE A 746 14.14 2.05 24.48
C ILE A 746 12.98 1.22 25.02
N ILE A 747 13.26 0.06 25.62
CA ILE A 747 12.21 -0.83 26.14
C ILE A 747 11.40 -0.10 27.22
N GLY A 748 12.08 0.52 28.20
CA GLY A 748 11.41 1.21 29.30
C GLY A 748 10.60 2.41 28.83
N TYR A 749 11.08 3.13 27.82
CA TYR A 749 10.36 4.27 27.26
C TYR A 749 9.13 3.83 26.46
N TRP A 750 9.23 2.77 25.65
CA TRP A 750 8.09 2.17 24.97
C TRP A 750 7.03 1.69 25.96
N VAL A 751 7.44 0.99 27.03
CA VAL A 751 6.55 0.54 28.12
C VAL A 751 5.86 1.72 28.81
N ASN A 752 6.55 2.84 29.00
CA ASN A 752 5.97 4.01 29.65
C ASN A 752 5.12 4.89 28.72
N HIS A 753 5.29 4.77 27.40
CA HIS A 753 4.54 5.55 26.41
C HIS A 753 3.84 4.63 25.40
N PRO A 754 2.66 4.08 25.73
CA PRO A 754 1.90 3.19 24.85
C PRO A 754 1.56 3.78 23.47
N SER A 755 1.57 5.11 23.32
CA SER A 755 1.37 5.76 22.02
C SER A 755 2.38 5.32 20.97
N LEU A 756 3.62 5.01 21.36
CA LEU A 756 4.66 4.53 20.43
C LEU A 756 4.36 3.14 19.85
N SER A 757 3.58 2.33 20.58
CA SER A 757 3.08 1.04 20.10
C SER A 757 1.84 1.21 19.23
N TYR A 758 0.88 2.04 19.63
CA TYR A 758 -0.45 2.04 19.03
C TYR A 758 -0.69 3.08 17.92
N LEU A 759 0.04 4.20 17.90
CA LEU A 759 -0.16 5.24 16.89
C LEU A 759 0.26 4.77 15.49
N PHE A 760 1.29 3.93 15.43
CA PHE A 760 1.90 3.46 14.18
C PHE A 760 1.67 1.97 13.91
N SER A 761 0.95 1.25 14.77
CA SER A 761 0.63 -0.17 14.57
C SER A 761 -0.36 -0.39 13.46
N GLY A 762 -0.50 -1.64 12.99
CA GLY A 762 -1.60 -2.09 12.15
C GLY A 762 -2.92 -2.27 12.94
N LYS A 763 -3.94 -2.82 12.28
CA LYS A 763 -5.22 -3.18 12.93
C LYS A 763 -5.11 -4.39 13.86
N PHE A 764 -4.29 -5.37 13.47
CA PHE A 764 -4.12 -6.63 14.21
C PHE A 764 -3.15 -6.46 15.37
N ILE A 765 -3.65 -5.98 16.51
CA ILE A 765 -2.89 -5.79 17.75
C ILE A 765 -3.42 -6.66 18.90
N GLY A 766 -2.63 -6.75 19.97
CA GLY A 766 -2.93 -7.52 21.17
C GLY A 766 -1.95 -8.68 21.37
N PRO A 767 -2.15 -9.50 22.42
CA PRO A 767 -1.17 -10.46 22.92
C PRO A 767 -0.83 -11.61 21.95
N THR A 768 -1.68 -11.84 20.96
CA THR A 768 -1.51 -12.88 19.93
C THR A 768 -1.17 -12.30 18.56
N SER A 769 -0.90 -11.00 18.47
CA SER A 769 -0.56 -10.30 17.24
C SER A 769 0.80 -10.71 16.67
N GLN A 770 1.19 -10.15 15.53
CA GLN A 770 2.51 -10.39 14.93
C GLN A 770 3.67 -9.71 15.69
N ALA A 771 3.34 -8.74 16.55
CA ALA A 771 4.26 -7.88 17.28
C ALA A 771 3.65 -7.46 18.63
N PRO A 772 3.32 -8.39 19.56
CA PRO A 772 2.72 -8.02 20.82
C PRO A 772 3.72 -7.26 21.69
N ARG A 773 3.16 -6.31 22.43
CA ARG A 773 3.89 -5.55 23.44
C ARG A 773 4.16 -6.44 24.66
N VAL A 774 5.28 -6.19 25.34
CA VAL A 774 5.80 -7.06 26.42
C VAL A 774 4.81 -7.24 27.60
N ASP A 775 3.99 -6.23 27.89
CA ASP A 775 3.02 -6.21 29.01
C ASP A 775 1.58 -6.60 28.62
N GLU A 776 1.34 -7.03 27.37
CA GLU A 776 0.01 -7.51 26.95
C GLU A 776 -0.21 -9.01 27.21
N GLY A 777 0.87 -9.79 27.32
CA GLY A 777 0.81 -11.25 27.39
C GLY A 777 0.85 -11.81 28.82
N ARG A 778 2.04 -11.80 29.42
CA ARG A 778 2.30 -12.38 30.74
C ARG A 778 2.10 -11.35 31.85
N GLN A 779 1.37 -11.72 32.90
CA GLN A 779 1.09 -10.84 34.04
C GLN A 779 2.33 -10.45 34.86
N ASP A 780 3.35 -11.32 34.91
CA ASP A 780 4.60 -11.10 35.63
C ASP A 780 5.71 -10.44 34.78
N ALA A 781 5.44 -10.15 33.50
CA ALA A 781 6.45 -9.70 32.55
C ALA A 781 7.16 -8.42 32.99
N LEU A 782 6.41 -7.42 33.47
CA LEU A 782 6.98 -6.14 33.91
C LEU A 782 7.86 -6.29 35.14
N TYR A 783 7.47 -7.13 36.11
CA TYR A 783 8.28 -7.40 37.29
C TYR A 783 9.63 -8.04 36.94
N GLU A 784 9.62 -9.07 36.09
CA GLU A 784 10.87 -9.72 35.63
C GLU A 784 11.72 -8.76 34.77
N LEU A 785 11.08 -7.86 34.01
CA LEU A 785 11.77 -6.84 33.23
C LEU A 785 12.44 -5.78 34.10
N GLU A 786 11.82 -5.36 35.21
CA GLU A 786 12.46 -4.46 36.19
C GLU A 786 13.71 -5.10 36.83
N LEU A 787 13.65 -6.40 37.15
CA LEU A 787 14.82 -7.13 37.61
C LEU A 787 15.91 -7.17 36.54
N ALA A 788 15.57 -7.48 35.29
CA ALA A 788 16.52 -7.44 34.19
C ALA A 788 17.16 -6.05 34.03
N PHE A 789 16.38 -4.96 34.15
CA PHE A 789 16.86 -3.58 34.09
C PHE A 789 17.88 -3.26 35.18
N SER A 790 17.73 -3.84 36.38
CA SER A 790 18.68 -3.67 37.49
C SER A 790 20.01 -4.38 37.26
N LEU A 791 20.05 -5.37 36.36
CA LEU A 791 21.22 -6.15 36.00
C LEU A 791 21.96 -5.61 34.77
N VAL A 792 21.41 -4.58 34.11
CA VAL A 792 22.04 -3.93 32.96
C VAL A 792 23.28 -3.15 33.43
N PRO A 793 24.47 -3.39 32.83
CA PRO A 793 25.69 -2.65 33.15
C PRO A 793 25.53 -1.14 32.96
N LYS A 794 26.18 -0.35 33.82
CA LYS A 794 26.07 1.11 33.75
C LYS A 794 26.86 1.68 32.56
N PRO A 795 26.50 2.88 32.06
CA PRO A 795 27.30 3.58 31.06
C PRO A 795 28.79 3.64 31.42
N GLY A 796 29.65 3.13 30.54
CA GLY A 796 31.11 3.08 30.72
C GLY A 796 31.65 1.81 31.38
N GLU A 797 30.80 0.92 31.89
CA GLU A 797 31.20 -0.41 32.34
C GLU A 797 31.30 -1.37 31.15
N TRP A 798 32.33 -2.22 31.13
CA TRP A 798 32.48 -3.23 30.09
C TRP A 798 31.45 -4.36 30.29
N SER A 799 30.77 -4.74 29.21
CA SER A 799 29.82 -5.85 29.19
C SER A 799 30.13 -6.79 28.01
N PRO A 800 30.12 -8.12 28.22
CA PRO A 800 30.21 -9.02 27.10
C PRO A 800 28.91 -8.96 26.26
N PRO A 801 28.99 -8.95 24.91
CA PRO A 801 27.81 -8.80 24.04
C PRO A 801 26.69 -9.83 24.28
N TRP A 802 27.03 -11.08 24.60
CA TRP A 802 26.06 -12.14 24.86
C TRP A 802 25.20 -11.89 26.11
N LEU A 803 25.69 -11.10 27.08
CA LEU A 803 24.94 -10.79 28.29
C LEU A 803 23.77 -9.87 27.97
N VAL A 804 23.99 -8.88 27.09
CA VAL A 804 22.95 -7.93 26.65
C VAL A 804 21.76 -8.67 26.06
N ASP A 805 22.04 -9.65 25.18
CA ASP A 805 21.03 -10.52 24.58
C ASP A 805 20.30 -11.37 25.62
N ARG A 806 21.04 -12.07 26.48
CA ARG A 806 20.47 -13.02 27.45
C ARG A 806 19.62 -12.37 28.54
N LEU A 807 19.87 -11.10 28.88
CA LEU A 807 19.04 -10.36 29.84
C LEU A 807 17.60 -10.15 29.32
N PHE A 808 17.41 -10.00 28.02
CA PHE A 808 16.11 -9.64 27.44
C PHE A 808 15.45 -10.74 26.60
N ARG A 809 16.22 -11.68 26.04
CA ARG A 809 15.73 -12.67 25.06
C ARG A 809 14.53 -13.48 25.51
N ASN A 810 14.46 -13.85 26.79
CA ASN A 810 13.35 -14.66 27.31
C ASN A 810 12.18 -13.82 27.85
N LEU A 811 12.31 -12.48 27.81
CA LEU A 811 11.28 -11.53 28.22
C LEU A 811 10.61 -10.88 27.00
N LEU A 812 11.38 -10.62 25.94
CA LEU A 812 10.90 -10.12 24.65
C LEU A 812 10.44 -11.28 23.76
N ILE A 813 9.30 -11.87 24.10
CA ILE A 813 8.70 -13.03 23.42
C ILE A 813 7.19 -12.88 23.29
N ASP A 814 6.59 -13.56 22.32
CA ASP A 814 5.14 -13.77 22.30
C ASP A 814 4.67 -14.80 23.35
N LEU A 815 3.37 -15.02 23.45
CA LEU A 815 2.75 -16.01 24.35
C LEU A 815 3.22 -17.47 24.11
N THR A 816 3.82 -17.76 22.96
CA THR A 816 4.35 -19.10 22.62
C THR A 816 5.84 -19.23 22.88
N GLY A 817 6.52 -18.16 23.30
CA GLY A 817 7.97 -18.13 23.49
C GLY A 817 8.77 -17.75 22.23
N ASN A 818 8.11 -17.20 21.20
CA ASN A 818 8.77 -16.81 19.96
C ASN A 818 9.32 -15.39 20.05
N THR A 819 10.65 -15.25 19.97
CA THR A 819 11.38 -13.99 20.03
C THR A 819 11.22 -13.13 18.77
N HIS A 820 11.08 -13.78 17.61
CA HIS A 820 10.89 -13.11 16.32
C HIS A 820 9.55 -12.35 16.25
N ARG A 821 8.60 -12.70 17.12
CA ARG A 821 7.28 -12.08 17.15
C ARG A 821 7.18 -10.94 18.14
N ALA A 822 8.20 -10.60 18.93
CA ALA A 822 8.12 -9.48 19.86
C ALA A 822 8.06 -8.12 19.14
N GLU A 823 7.38 -7.12 19.73
CA GLU A 823 7.36 -5.75 19.21
C GLU A 823 8.77 -5.16 19.03
N ILE A 824 9.64 -5.37 20.02
CA ILE A 824 11.07 -5.07 19.97
C ILE A 824 11.80 -6.40 19.85
N CYS A 825 12.15 -6.77 18.64
CA CYS A 825 12.80 -8.04 18.32
C CYS A 825 14.33 -7.92 18.42
N ILE A 826 14.95 -8.85 19.14
CA ILE A 826 16.40 -8.92 19.35
C ILE A 826 17.04 -10.19 18.78
N ASP A 827 16.35 -10.88 17.88
CA ASP A 827 16.88 -12.11 17.26
C ASP A 827 18.17 -11.88 16.48
N LYS A 828 18.31 -10.71 15.88
CA LYS A 828 19.46 -10.28 15.11
C LYS A 828 20.52 -9.57 16.00
N LEU A 829 20.38 -9.57 17.34
CA LEU A 829 21.30 -8.85 18.24
C LEU A 829 22.60 -9.64 18.48
N TYR A 830 22.56 -10.69 19.32
CA TYR A 830 23.74 -11.51 19.58
C TYR A 830 23.35 -12.94 20.00
N SER A 831 22.96 -13.78 19.02
CA SER A 831 22.68 -15.19 19.30
C SER A 831 23.96 -15.94 19.73
N PRO A 832 23.94 -16.67 20.85
CA PRO A 832 25.07 -17.47 21.28
C PRO A 832 25.26 -18.75 20.44
N ASP A 833 24.22 -19.20 19.75
CA ASP A 833 24.15 -20.54 19.13
C ASP A 833 24.79 -20.62 17.74
N SER A 834 24.99 -19.48 17.05
CA SER A 834 25.68 -19.41 15.76
C SER A 834 26.45 -18.09 15.57
N SER A 835 27.45 -18.09 14.68
CA SER A 835 28.11 -16.85 14.25
C SER A 835 27.24 -15.98 13.34
N THR A 836 26.29 -16.57 12.61
CA THR A 836 25.38 -15.86 11.70
C THR A 836 24.31 -15.03 12.42
N GLY A 837 23.99 -15.37 13.69
CA GLY A 837 23.05 -14.63 14.51
C GLY A 837 23.66 -13.47 15.32
N ARG A 838 24.92 -13.10 15.08
CA ARG A 838 25.66 -12.05 15.80
C ARG A 838 25.77 -10.78 14.96
N LEU A 839 24.64 -10.14 14.67
CA LEU A 839 24.61 -8.97 13.76
C LEU A 839 24.63 -7.62 14.49
N GLY A 840 24.34 -7.60 15.80
CA GLY A 840 24.25 -6.36 16.58
C GLY A 840 23.02 -5.52 16.25
N LEU A 841 21.95 -6.12 15.71
CA LEU A 841 20.76 -5.43 15.24
C LEU A 841 19.57 -5.67 16.17
N ILE A 842 18.73 -4.66 16.36
CA ILE A 842 17.37 -4.82 16.88
C ILE A 842 16.37 -4.44 15.78
N GLU A 843 15.15 -4.91 15.91
CA GLU A 843 14.10 -4.70 14.92
C GLU A 843 12.81 -4.28 15.61
N LEU A 844 12.27 -3.14 15.21
CA LEU A 844 10.98 -2.65 15.68
C LEU A 844 9.90 -3.14 14.71
N ARG A 845 9.06 -4.05 15.19
CA ARG A 845 8.09 -4.79 14.38
C ARG A 845 6.66 -4.26 14.46
N GLY A 846 6.36 -3.44 15.46
CA GLY A 846 5.04 -2.87 15.72
C GLY A 846 4.59 -1.79 14.73
N PHE A 847 5.19 -1.69 13.54
CA PHE A 847 4.95 -0.62 12.58
C PHE A 847 4.20 -1.12 11.35
N GLU A 848 3.05 -0.51 11.06
CA GLU A 848 2.33 -0.68 9.80
C GLU A 848 3.04 0.04 8.65
N MET A 849 2.85 -0.45 7.43
CA MET A 849 3.37 0.19 6.22
C MET A 849 2.70 1.57 6.00
N PRO A 850 3.47 2.69 6.05
CA PRO A 850 2.90 4.01 5.82
C PRO A 850 2.56 4.20 4.33
N PRO A 851 1.40 4.78 4.00
CA PRO A 851 0.99 5.01 2.60
C PRO A 851 1.92 5.94 1.79
N HIS A 852 2.77 6.72 2.47
CA HIS A 852 3.62 7.73 1.83
C HIS A 852 5.04 7.73 2.39
N ALA A 853 6.04 7.85 1.51
CA ALA A 853 7.47 7.81 1.87
C ALA A 853 7.83 8.83 2.95
N ARG A 854 7.38 10.08 2.81
CA ARG A 854 7.60 11.14 3.83
C ARG A 854 7.01 10.78 5.20
N MET A 855 5.88 10.08 5.29
CA MET A 855 5.34 9.62 6.58
C MET A 855 6.24 8.57 7.22
N SER A 856 6.77 7.64 6.42
CA SER A 856 7.76 6.66 6.86
C SER A 856 9.04 7.34 7.36
N LEU A 857 9.53 8.36 6.64
CA LEU A 857 10.72 9.11 7.02
C LEU A 857 10.55 9.90 8.33
N THR A 858 9.42 10.58 8.52
CA THR A 858 9.14 11.30 9.77
C THR A 858 9.07 10.36 10.99
N GLN A 859 8.51 9.16 10.80
CA GLN A 859 8.49 8.12 11.85
C GLN A 859 9.91 7.60 12.16
N GLN A 860 10.72 7.36 11.14
CA GLN A 860 12.11 6.94 11.31
C GLN A 860 12.98 8.04 11.96
N LEU A 861 12.70 9.32 11.65
CA LEU A 861 13.35 10.45 12.30
C LEU A 861 13.04 10.50 13.81
N LEU A 862 11.78 10.25 14.20
CA LEU A 862 11.40 10.15 15.62
C LEU A 862 12.24 9.10 16.35
N ILE A 863 12.41 7.92 15.74
CA ILE A 863 13.20 6.83 16.32
C ILE A 863 14.67 7.24 16.46
N ARG A 864 15.27 7.84 15.41
CA ARG A 864 16.65 8.36 15.44
C ARG A 864 16.84 9.41 16.54
N ALA A 865 15.88 10.32 16.69
CA ALA A 865 15.88 11.35 17.71
C ALA A 865 15.81 10.77 19.14
N LEU A 866 14.97 9.76 19.37
CA LEU A 866 14.89 9.06 20.65
C LEU A 866 16.21 8.36 20.99
N ILE A 867 16.85 7.71 20.01
CA ILE A 867 18.17 7.09 20.20
C ILE A 867 19.23 8.14 20.57
N ALA A 868 19.28 9.26 19.86
CA ALA A 868 20.19 10.35 20.18
C ALA A 868 19.97 10.85 21.62
N LYS A 869 18.71 11.09 22.00
CA LYS A 869 18.34 11.48 23.36
C LYS A 869 18.79 10.46 24.42
N PHE A 870 18.50 9.18 24.23
CA PHE A 870 18.85 8.15 25.21
C PHE A 870 20.35 7.91 25.31
N TRP A 871 21.10 8.13 24.23
CA TRP A 871 22.55 8.07 24.24
C TRP A 871 23.16 9.17 25.11
N GLU A 872 22.68 10.40 24.94
CA GLU A 872 23.07 11.57 25.75
C GLU A 872 22.62 11.44 27.20
N ARG A 873 21.38 10.98 27.40
CA ARG A 873 20.74 10.85 28.71
C ARG A 873 19.87 9.58 28.77
N PRO A 874 20.38 8.50 29.40
CA PRO A 874 19.63 7.25 29.56
C PRO A 874 18.28 7.45 30.27
N HIS A 875 17.29 6.63 29.89
CA HIS A 875 15.97 6.63 30.52
C HIS A 875 15.98 5.76 31.78
N GLU A 876 15.87 6.41 32.94
CA GLU A 876 15.96 5.77 34.26
C GLU A 876 14.65 5.81 35.05
N HIS A 877 13.54 6.17 34.41
CA HIS A 877 12.23 6.16 35.08
C HIS A 877 11.75 4.72 35.33
N PRO A 878 11.05 4.46 36.46
CA PRO A 878 10.41 3.18 36.71
C PRO A 878 9.41 2.79 35.61
N LEU A 879 9.18 1.48 35.44
CA LEU A 879 8.16 0.99 34.52
C LEU A 879 6.77 1.33 35.06
N ILE A 880 5.84 1.69 34.18
CA ILE A 880 4.45 1.94 34.54
C ILE A 880 3.63 0.67 34.26
N ASP A 881 3.06 0.07 35.31
CA ASP A 881 2.05 -0.97 35.15
C ASP A 881 0.69 -0.34 34.83
N TRP A 882 0.32 -0.40 33.55
CA TRP A 882 -0.93 0.15 33.05
C TRP A 882 -2.15 -0.71 33.37
N GLY A 883 -1.97 -2.02 33.65
CA GLY A 883 -3.06 -2.98 33.79
C GLY A 883 -4.12 -2.83 32.70
N THR A 884 -5.40 -2.85 33.09
CA THR A 884 -6.52 -2.68 32.13
C THR A 884 -6.61 -1.26 31.54
N SER A 885 -5.94 -0.26 32.13
CA SER A 885 -5.92 1.10 31.58
C SER A 885 -5.21 1.15 30.22
N LEU A 886 -4.31 0.20 29.94
CA LEU A 886 -3.67 0.06 28.63
C LEU A 886 -4.72 -0.02 27.52
N HIS A 887 -5.67 -0.97 27.66
CA HIS A 887 -6.73 -1.21 26.67
C HIS A 887 -7.95 -0.30 26.82
N ASP A 888 -8.17 0.31 27.99
CA ASP A 888 -9.27 1.26 28.19
C ASP A 888 -8.96 2.66 27.64
N ARG A 889 -7.72 3.14 27.84
CA ARG A 889 -7.31 4.50 27.45
C ARG A 889 -6.54 4.53 26.14
N PHE A 890 -5.44 3.79 26.02
CA PHE A 890 -4.47 3.99 24.92
C PHE A 890 -4.88 3.36 23.59
N LEU A 891 -6.02 2.67 23.56
CA LEU A 891 -6.69 2.27 22.33
C LEU A 891 -7.68 3.34 21.84
N LEU A 892 -7.92 4.40 22.62
CA LEU A 892 -8.71 5.55 22.23
C LEU A 892 -7.81 6.68 21.70
N PRO A 893 -8.15 7.27 20.54
CA PRO A 893 -7.37 8.29 19.86
C PRO A 893 -6.88 9.43 20.76
N TYR A 894 -7.73 9.96 21.66
CA TYR A 894 -7.39 11.08 22.52
C TYR A 894 -6.21 10.79 23.45
N PHE A 895 -6.22 9.63 24.12
CA PHE A 895 -5.18 9.30 25.09
C PHE A 895 -3.88 8.91 24.39
N THR A 896 -3.96 8.19 23.28
CA THR A 896 -2.81 7.91 22.41
C THR A 896 -2.17 9.22 21.94
N TRP A 897 -2.98 10.15 21.45
CA TRP A 897 -2.49 11.44 20.95
C TRP A 897 -1.92 12.31 22.08
N LYS A 898 -2.54 12.30 23.27
CA LYS A 898 -2.03 13.02 24.44
C LYS A 898 -0.67 12.48 24.88
N ASP A 899 -0.54 11.17 25.07
CA ASP A 899 0.72 10.51 25.45
C ASP A 899 1.81 10.75 24.42
N PHE A 900 1.47 10.70 23.12
CA PHE A 900 2.42 11.04 22.06
C PHE A 900 2.90 12.50 22.16
N GLY A 901 2.02 13.43 22.55
CA GLY A 901 2.41 14.81 22.85
C GLY A 901 3.44 14.90 23.97
N GLU A 902 3.32 14.06 25.01
CA GLU A 902 4.29 13.99 26.11
C GLU A 902 5.66 13.49 25.63
N VAL A 903 5.69 12.54 24.69
CA VAL A 903 6.93 12.10 24.02
C VAL A 903 7.61 13.25 23.26
N LEU A 904 6.84 14.03 22.50
CA LEU A 904 7.38 15.16 21.74
C LEU A 904 7.85 16.30 22.65
N ASP A 905 7.14 16.55 23.75
CA ASP A 905 7.53 17.53 24.75
C ASP A 905 8.82 17.12 25.48
N ASP A 906 9.00 15.83 25.78
CA ASP A 906 10.24 15.28 26.35
C ASP A 906 11.43 15.39 25.37
N LEU A 907 11.23 15.12 24.07
CA LEU A 907 12.25 15.40 23.04
C LEU A 907 12.59 16.89 22.95
N ARG A 908 11.58 17.76 23.06
CA ARG A 908 11.76 19.22 23.06
C ARG A 908 12.60 19.68 24.25
N LEU A 909 12.42 19.08 25.43
CA LEU A 909 13.25 19.37 26.61
C LEU A 909 14.72 18.96 26.42
N SER A 910 15.00 17.95 25.58
CA SER A 910 16.35 17.59 25.14
C SER A 910 16.87 18.45 23.97
N GLY A 911 16.11 19.48 23.56
CA GLY A 911 16.46 20.38 22.46
C GLY A 911 16.23 19.82 21.06
N ILE A 912 15.41 18.77 20.91
CA ILE A 912 15.01 18.22 19.61
C ILE A 912 13.55 18.60 19.35
N HIS A 913 13.32 19.54 18.43
CA HIS A 913 12.04 20.22 18.29
C HIS A 913 11.18 19.61 17.18
N PHE A 914 10.30 18.68 17.54
CA PHE A 914 9.23 18.22 16.64
C PHE A 914 7.97 19.09 16.78
N ASP A 915 7.35 19.41 15.64
CA ASP A 915 5.98 19.90 15.63
C ASP A 915 5.01 18.71 15.66
N ARG A 916 4.05 18.74 16.59
CA ARG A 916 3.03 17.71 16.72
C ARG A 916 2.17 17.58 15.46
N ARG A 917 2.00 18.66 14.69
CA ARG A 917 1.26 18.68 13.42
C ARG A 917 1.89 17.76 12.36
N TRP A 918 3.20 17.49 12.43
CA TRP A 918 3.87 16.57 11.50
C TRP A 918 3.41 15.11 11.62
N PHE A 919 2.67 14.76 12.68
CA PHE A 919 2.11 13.42 12.87
C PHE A 919 0.58 13.39 12.69
N ALA A 920 -0.03 14.50 12.25
CA ALA A 920 -1.48 14.58 12.06
C ALA A 920 -1.95 13.57 11.00
N SER A 921 -1.19 13.39 9.91
CA SER A 921 -1.49 12.39 8.87
C SER A 921 -1.39 10.95 9.40
N HIS A 922 -0.45 10.64 10.31
CA HIS A 922 -0.39 9.34 11.00
C HIS A 922 -1.60 9.13 11.92
N TYR A 923 -1.97 10.18 12.67
CA TYR A 923 -3.13 10.16 13.54
C TYR A 923 -4.43 9.94 12.77
N GLU A 924 -4.64 10.64 11.64
CA GLU A 924 -5.81 10.44 10.78
C GLU A 924 -5.82 9.09 10.08
N PHE A 925 -4.65 8.60 9.65
CA PHE A 925 -4.54 7.25 9.08
C PHE A 925 -4.87 6.18 10.12
N ARG A 926 -4.44 6.38 11.38
CA ARG A 926 -4.70 5.39 12.41
C ARG A 926 -6.12 5.45 12.97
N PHE A 927 -6.64 6.66 13.16
CA PHE A 927 -7.91 6.96 13.82
C PHE A 927 -8.81 7.85 12.96
N PRO A 928 -9.21 7.39 11.75
CA PRO A 928 -10.01 8.20 10.84
C PRO A 928 -11.32 8.69 11.48
N VAL A 929 -11.71 9.92 11.11
CA VAL A 929 -13.03 10.48 11.46
C VAL A 929 -14.13 9.65 10.80
N LEU A 930 -15.07 9.18 11.61
CA LEU A 930 -16.29 8.52 11.14
C LEU A 930 -17.38 9.54 10.82
N GLY A 931 -17.42 10.64 11.58
CA GLY A 931 -18.33 11.75 11.35
C GLY A 931 -18.31 12.77 12.46
N ASN A 932 -18.88 13.94 12.19
CA ASN A 932 -19.00 15.04 13.14
C ASN A 932 -20.38 15.66 13.08
N LEU A 933 -20.81 16.26 14.19
CA LEU A 933 -22.07 16.96 14.32
C LEU A 933 -21.85 18.21 15.18
N THR A 934 -22.28 19.36 14.66
CA THR A 934 -22.30 20.62 15.42
C THR A 934 -23.74 21.03 15.67
N LEU A 935 -24.13 21.18 16.93
CA LEU A 935 -25.45 21.62 17.36
C LEU A 935 -25.29 22.74 18.39
N GLN A 936 -25.70 23.96 18.04
CA GLN A 936 -25.43 25.14 18.85
C GLN A 936 -23.93 25.26 19.13
N ASP A 937 -23.52 25.32 20.41
CA ASP A 937 -22.11 25.37 20.83
C ASP A 937 -21.52 23.98 21.08
N LEU A 938 -22.28 22.90 20.88
CA LEU A 938 -21.83 21.52 21.09
C LEU A 938 -21.26 20.94 19.81
N HIS A 939 -20.03 20.42 19.89
CA HIS A 939 -19.42 19.67 18.80
C HIS A 939 -19.19 18.23 19.23
N LEU A 940 -19.82 17.28 18.55
CA LEU A 940 -19.66 15.85 18.73
C LEU A 940 -18.84 15.29 17.56
N GLU A 941 -17.75 14.60 17.86
CA GLU A 941 -16.88 13.92 16.89
C GLU A 941 -16.84 12.42 17.21
N LEU A 942 -17.07 11.60 16.18
CA LEU A 942 -16.87 10.16 16.23
C LEU A 942 -15.62 9.80 15.42
N ARG A 943 -14.69 9.08 16.05
CA ARG A 943 -13.48 8.54 15.41
C ARG A 943 -13.41 7.04 15.61
N SER A 944 -12.87 6.31 14.64
CA SER A 944 -12.53 4.91 14.88
C SER A 944 -11.48 4.82 15.98
N ALA A 945 -11.55 3.76 16.77
CA ALA A 945 -10.58 3.47 17.81
C ALA A 945 -10.04 2.05 17.61
N ILE A 946 -8.96 1.72 18.30
CA ILE A 946 -8.36 0.40 18.17
C ILE A 946 -9.16 -0.61 19.02
N GLU A 947 -9.39 -1.80 18.47
CA GLU A 947 -9.94 -2.94 19.20
C GLU A 947 -9.02 -4.14 18.97
N PRO A 948 -8.50 -4.78 20.03
CA PRO A 948 -7.56 -5.89 19.89
C PRO A 948 -8.28 -7.13 19.36
N TRP A 949 -7.56 -7.88 18.53
CA TRP A 949 -8.07 -9.03 17.81
C TRP A 949 -7.63 -10.31 18.51
N TYR A 950 -8.53 -10.87 19.31
CA TYR A 950 -8.22 -12.07 20.09
C TYR A 950 -8.33 -13.33 19.23
N VAL A 951 -7.28 -14.14 19.25
CA VAL A 951 -7.29 -15.49 18.67
C VAL A 951 -8.24 -16.37 19.48
N LEU A 952 -9.13 -17.08 18.78
CA LEU A 952 -10.11 -18.01 19.33
C LEU A 952 -9.51 -19.39 19.58
N GLY A 953 -10.33 -20.27 20.16
CA GLY A 953 -10.00 -21.68 20.34
C GLY A 953 -9.68 -22.37 19.01
N GLU A 954 -8.93 -23.45 19.11
CA GLU A 954 -8.59 -24.32 17.98
C GLU A 954 -9.82 -25.02 17.40
N GLU A 955 -9.97 -24.99 16.07
CA GLU A 955 -11.04 -25.65 15.34
C GLU A 955 -10.49 -26.59 14.24
N PRO A 956 -11.20 -27.68 13.88
CA PRO A 956 -10.83 -28.51 12.74
C PRO A 956 -11.02 -27.76 11.41
N GLY A 957 -9.97 -27.67 10.61
CA GLY A 957 -9.96 -27.13 9.26
C GLY A 957 -9.60 -28.18 8.21
N ALA A 958 -9.73 -27.82 6.93
CA ALA A 958 -9.55 -28.75 5.79
C ALA A 958 -8.16 -29.40 5.72
N SER A 959 -7.13 -28.77 6.30
CA SER A 959 -5.73 -29.23 6.29
C SER A 959 -5.09 -29.33 7.68
N GLY A 960 -5.87 -29.31 8.76
CA GLY A 960 -5.36 -29.35 10.13
C GLY A 960 -6.14 -28.46 11.09
N THR A 961 -5.53 -28.05 12.19
CA THR A 961 -6.17 -27.16 13.16
C THR A 961 -6.01 -25.70 12.73
N VAL A 962 -7.11 -24.95 12.71
CA VAL A 962 -7.11 -23.51 12.44
C VAL A 962 -7.47 -22.74 13.72
N ARG A 963 -7.00 -21.51 13.82
CA ARG A 963 -7.39 -20.59 14.90
C ARG A 963 -7.95 -19.32 14.27
N TYR A 964 -9.26 -19.12 14.43
CA TYR A 964 -9.91 -17.90 13.96
C TYR A 964 -9.57 -16.73 14.89
N VAL A 965 -9.83 -15.52 14.42
CA VAL A 965 -9.71 -14.30 15.19
C VAL A 965 -11.10 -13.70 15.32
N ASP A 966 -11.44 -13.20 16.52
CA ASP A 966 -12.72 -12.52 16.71
C ASP A 966 -12.67 -11.10 16.13
N SER A 967 -13.15 -10.97 14.89
CA SER A 967 -13.32 -9.69 14.20
C SER A 967 -14.73 -9.12 14.33
N SER A 968 -15.58 -9.69 15.20
CA SER A 968 -16.99 -9.28 15.37
C SER A 968 -17.16 -7.97 16.16
N VAL A 969 -16.12 -7.55 16.89
CA VAL A 969 -16.14 -6.42 17.82
C VAL A 969 -15.33 -5.27 17.26
N GLU A 970 -15.90 -4.07 17.36
CA GLU A 970 -15.23 -2.82 17.00
C GLU A 970 -15.30 -1.83 18.17
N ARG A 971 -14.50 -0.77 18.05
CA ARG A 971 -14.48 0.34 18.98
C ARG A 971 -14.45 1.66 18.23
N LEU A 972 -15.17 2.65 18.77
CA LEU A 972 -15.04 4.05 18.38
C LEU A 972 -14.83 4.92 19.61
N GLN A 973 -14.32 6.13 19.38
CA GLN A 973 -14.26 7.20 20.37
C GLN A 973 -15.34 8.23 20.09
N VAL A 974 -16.02 8.63 21.16
CA VAL A 974 -16.88 9.80 21.20
C VAL A 974 -16.10 10.93 21.87
N LYS A 975 -15.85 12.01 21.15
CA LYS A 975 -15.31 13.25 21.71
C LYS A 975 -16.37 14.34 21.60
N VAL A 976 -16.54 15.11 22.65
CA VAL A 976 -17.50 16.20 22.69
C VAL A 976 -16.88 17.45 23.30
N SER A 977 -17.14 18.61 22.70
CA SER A 977 -16.69 19.92 23.20
C SER A 977 -17.87 20.89 23.30
N GLY A 978 -17.72 21.93 24.13
CA GLY A 978 -18.78 22.92 24.40
C GLY A 978 -19.85 22.45 25.41
N MET A 979 -19.66 21.30 26.07
CA MET A 979 -20.62 20.78 27.03
C MET A 979 -20.66 21.60 28.33
N ILE A 980 -21.86 21.99 28.75
CA ILE A 980 -22.10 22.69 30.01
C ILE A 980 -22.36 21.68 31.15
N GLY A 981 -21.28 21.30 31.86
CA GLY A 981 -21.37 20.52 33.10
C GLY A 981 -22.24 19.27 32.99
N THR A 982 -23.19 19.10 33.93
CA THR A 982 -24.12 17.96 33.97
C THR A 982 -25.39 18.16 33.14
N ARG A 983 -25.55 19.27 32.42
CA ARG A 983 -26.80 19.55 31.68
C ARG A 983 -27.02 18.56 30.54
N HIS A 984 -25.97 18.30 29.76
CA HIS A 984 -26.05 17.45 28.59
C HIS A 984 -25.53 16.05 28.91
N VAL A 985 -26.16 15.03 28.34
CA VAL A 985 -25.72 13.64 28.40
C VAL A 985 -25.64 13.11 26.98
N ILE A 986 -24.53 12.48 26.63
CA ILE A 986 -24.43 11.73 25.40
C ILE A 986 -24.86 10.30 25.67
N THR A 987 -25.79 9.78 24.87
CA THR A 987 -26.19 8.38 24.92
C THR A 987 -25.83 7.68 23.61
N CYS A 988 -25.66 6.35 23.66
CA CYS A 988 -25.52 5.48 22.51
C CYS A 988 -26.58 4.38 22.62
N ASN A 989 -27.51 4.30 21.67
CA ASN A 989 -28.69 3.42 21.71
C ASN A 989 -29.43 3.49 23.06
N GLY A 990 -29.62 4.70 23.58
CA GLY A 990 -30.30 4.97 24.85
C GLY A 990 -29.47 4.70 26.11
N ARG A 991 -28.23 4.22 26.00
CA ARG A 991 -27.33 3.97 27.15
C ARG A 991 -26.36 5.12 27.36
N ARG A 992 -26.10 5.49 28.61
CA ARG A 992 -25.25 6.63 28.93
C ARG A 992 -23.79 6.36 28.56
N VAL A 993 -23.19 7.22 27.74
CA VAL A 993 -21.76 7.15 27.42
C VAL A 993 -20.96 7.69 28.62
N PRO A 994 -19.95 6.96 29.14
CA PRO A 994 -19.21 7.32 30.35
C PRO A 994 -18.14 8.37 30.06
N LEU A 995 -18.58 9.56 29.63
CA LEU A 995 -17.72 10.69 29.31
C LEU A 995 -16.77 11.05 30.47
N ARG A 996 -15.50 11.28 30.13
CA ARG A 996 -14.43 11.70 31.06
C ARG A 996 -13.85 13.02 30.60
N SER A 997 -13.60 13.91 31.55
CA SER A 997 -13.00 15.23 31.26
C SER A 997 -11.60 15.05 30.67
N THR A 998 -11.30 15.83 29.64
CA THR A 998 -9.95 15.89 29.05
C THR A 998 -9.00 16.78 29.85
N GLY A 999 -9.53 17.56 30.81
CA GLY A 999 -8.85 18.65 31.51
C GLY A 999 -9.15 20.02 30.91
N VAL A 1000 -9.70 20.08 29.69
CA VAL A 1000 -10.20 21.30 29.07
C VAL A 1000 -11.67 21.49 29.47
N GLN A 1001 -12.04 22.71 29.86
CA GLN A 1001 -13.40 23.01 30.29
C GLN A 1001 -14.40 22.75 29.15
N GLY A 1002 -15.40 21.93 29.43
CA GLY A 1002 -16.46 21.59 28.47
C GLY A 1002 -16.06 20.56 27.41
N GLU A 1003 -14.88 19.95 27.53
CA GLU A 1003 -14.42 18.88 26.63
C GLU A 1003 -14.34 17.54 27.35
N TYR A 1004 -14.93 16.51 26.72
CA TYR A 1004 -15.02 15.17 27.26
C TYR A 1004 -14.78 14.10 26.19
N VAL A 1005 -14.33 12.93 26.63
CA VAL A 1005 -14.06 11.78 25.77
C VAL A 1005 -14.50 10.46 26.42
N ALA A 1006 -14.94 9.51 25.60
CA ALA A 1006 -15.17 8.12 26.00
C ALA A 1006 -15.07 7.18 24.79
N GLY A 1007 -14.84 5.90 25.06
CA GLY A 1007 -14.96 4.81 24.09
C GLY A 1007 -16.36 4.22 24.05
N VAL A 1008 -16.78 3.71 22.90
CA VAL A 1008 -17.91 2.79 22.75
C VAL A 1008 -17.40 1.54 22.06
N ARG A 1009 -17.52 0.41 22.76
CA ARG A 1009 -17.16 -0.92 22.26
C ARG A 1009 -18.45 -1.68 21.95
N TYR A 1010 -18.56 -2.23 20.76
CA TYR A 1010 -19.80 -2.82 20.27
C TYR A 1010 -19.56 -3.99 19.32
N ARG A 1011 -20.57 -4.85 19.19
CA ARG A 1011 -20.60 -5.90 18.15
C ARG A 1011 -21.05 -5.31 16.82
N ALA A 1012 -20.17 -5.35 15.84
CA ALA A 1012 -20.35 -4.78 14.51
C ALA A 1012 -21.04 -5.76 13.55
N TRP A 1013 -20.70 -7.05 13.63
CA TRP A 1013 -21.33 -8.14 12.87
C TRP A 1013 -21.27 -9.45 13.68
N ALA A 1014 -21.85 -10.55 13.18
CA ALA A 1014 -21.94 -11.81 13.93
C ALA A 1014 -21.46 -13.01 13.08
N PRO A 1015 -20.14 -13.30 13.08
CA PRO A 1015 -19.63 -14.52 12.44
C PRO A 1015 -20.03 -15.77 13.22
N PRO A 1016 -20.06 -16.96 12.56
CA PRO A 1016 -20.28 -18.24 13.22
C PRO A 1016 -19.31 -18.51 14.37
N SER A 1017 -18.04 -18.13 14.20
CA SER A 1017 -16.98 -18.22 15.22
C SER A 1017 -16.66 -16.83 15.76
N CYS A 1018 -17.13 -16.53 16.98
CA CYS A 1018 -16.81 -15.31 17.73
C CYS A 1018 -16.93 -15.56 19.24
N LEU A 1019 -16.37 -14.67 20.06
CA LEU A 1019 -16.62 -14.69 21.51
C LEU A 1019 -18.09 -14.33 21.76
N HIS A 1020 -18.76 -15.01 22.69
CA HIS A 1020 -20.14 -14.70 23.11
C HIS A 1020 -21.15 -14.63 21.92
N PRO A 1021 -21.40 -15.74 21.20
CA PRO A 1021 -22.21 -15.74 19.97
C PRO A 1021 -23.67 -15.32 20.16
N THR A 1022 -24.19 -15.35 21.39
CA THR A 1022 -25.58 -14.94 21.70
C THR A 1022 -25.78 -13.44 21.83
N ILE A 1023 -24.70 -12.64 21.84
CA ILE A 1023 -24.81 -11.18 21.87
C ILE A 1023 -25.14 -10.68 20.46
N PRO A 1024 -26.22 -9.91 20.27
CA PRO A 1024 -26.62 -9.44 18.95
C PRO A 1024 -25.71 -8.33 18.42
N VAL A 1025 -25.84 -8.04 17.13
CA VAL A 1025 -25.22 -6.87 16.48
C VAL A 1025 -25.87 -5.59 17.02
N HIS A 1026 -25.07 -4.56 17.26
CA HIS A 1026 -25.54 -3.28 17.83
C HIS A 1026 -25.75 -2.18 16.80
N SER A 1027 -25.36 -2.40 15.53
CA SER A 1027 -25.54 -1.44 14.44
C SER A 1027 -27.02 -1.33 14.03
N PRO A 1028 -27.54 -0.12 13.73
CA PRO A 1028 -26.84 1.16 13.78
C PRO A 1028 -26.63 1.67 15.21
N LEU A 1029 -25.57 2.47 15.39
CA LEU A 1029 -25.30 3.21 16.62
C LEU A 1029 -25.94 4.59 16.52
N VAL A 1030 -26.94 4.85 17.36
CA VAL A 1030 -27.64 6.14 17.47
C VAL A 1030 -27.08 6.89 18.67
N PHE A 1031 -26.49 8.06 18.39
CA PHE A 1031 -25.96 8.96 19.42
C PHE A 1031 -26.93 10.12 19.64
N ASP A 1032 -27.45 10.25 20.87
CA ASP A 1032 -28.31 11.37 21.25
C ASP A 1032 -27.56 12.36 22.15
N ILE A 1033 -27.78 13.65 21.90
CA ILE A 1033 -27.44 14.72 22.84
C ILE A 1033 -28.68 15.02 23.68
N LEU A 1034 -28.79 14.38 24.84
CA LEU A 1034 -29.92 14.55 25.76
C LEU A 1034 -29.71 15.79 26.64
N ASP A 1035 -30.65 16.73 26.57
CA ASP A 1035 -30.73 17.85 27.52
C ASP A 1035 -31.56 17.43 28.75
N GLN A 1036 -30.90 17.31 29.90
CA GLN A 1036 -31.54 16.88 31.14
C GLN A 1036 -32.64 17.84 31.61
N TRP A 1037 -32.57 19.12 31.24
CA TRP A 1037 -33.58 20.10 31.67
C TRP A 1037 -34.90 19.93 30.94
N THR A 1038 -34.86 19.49 29.68
CA THR A 1038 -36.06 19.29 28.86
C THR A 1038 -36.48 17.83 28.79
N GLY A 1039 -35.60 16.89 29.17
CA GLY A 1039 -35.83 15.45 29.05
C GLY A 1039 -36.00 15.02 27.60
N ARG A 1040 -35.30 15.67 26.67
CA ARG A 1040 -35.37 15.41 25.22
C ARG A 1040 -33.99 15.46 24.57
N SER A 1041 -33.84 14.69 23.50
CA SER A 1041 -32.72 14.86 22.57
C SER A 1041 -32.85 16.24 21.89
N ILE A 1042 -31.80 17.05 21.93
CA ILE A 1042 -31.72 18.30 21.16
C ILE A 1042 -31.14 18.08 19.75
N GLY A 1043 -30.79 16.83 19.45
CA GLY A 1043 -30.26 16.36 18.18
C GLY A 1043 -29.23 15.25 18.41
N GLY A 1044 -28.64 14.75 17.34
CA GLY A 1044 -27.77 13.59 17.39
C GLY A 1044 -27.45 13.06 15.99
N CYS A 1045 -26.69 11.97 15.95
CA CYS A 1045 -26.22 11.36 14.71
C CYS A 1045 -26.35 9.84 14.76
N THR A 1046 -26.37 9.22 13.60
CA THR A 1046 -26.43 7.76 13.44
C THR A 1046 -25.22 7.28 12.65
N TYR A 1047 -24.59 6.22 13.14
CA TYR A 1047 -23.48 5.55 12.48
C TYR A 1047 -23.84 4.09 12.15
N HIS A 1048 -23.56 3.68 10.92
CA HIS A 1048 -23.80 2.35 10.40
C HIS A 1048 -22.48 1.59 10.18
N VAL A 1049 -22.44 0.32 10.57
CA VAL A 1049 -21.28 -0.54 10.32
C VAL A 1049 -21.18 -0.91 8.83
N SER A 1050 -22.31 -1.17 8.19
CA SER A 1050 -22.41 -1.45 6.75
C SER A 1050 -23.29 -0.40 6.06
N HIS A 1051 -23.36 -0.45 4.73
CA HIS A 1051 -24.19 0.50 3.99
C HIS A 1051 -25.67 0.42 4.44
N PRO A 1052 -26.32 1.55 4.81
CA PRO A 1052 -27.66 1.54 5.39
C PRO A 1052 -28.74 0.98 4.45
N GLY A 1053 -28.52 1.05 3.14
CA GLY A 1053 -29.40 0.47 2.12
C GLY A 1053 -29.34 -1.07 2.00
N GLY A 1054 -28.52 -1.76 2.82
CA GLY A 1054 -28.40 -3.23 2.78
C GLY A 1054 -27.53 -3.77 1.65
N SER A 1055 -26.94 -2.91 0.82
CA SER A 1055 -25.93 -3.27 -0.17
C SER A 1055 -24.65 -3.73 0.53
N ASN A 1056 -24.43 -5.04 0.59
CA ASN A 1056 -23.12 -5.57 0.92
C ASN A 1056 -22.24 -5.46 -0.31
N TYR A 1057 -21.13 -4.73 -0.21
CA TYR A 1057 -20.16 -4.67 -1.31
C TYR A 1057 -19.56 -6.06 -1.53
N GLU A 1058 -19.69 -6.59 -2.74
CA GLU A 1058 -19.07 -7.85 -3.15
C GLU A 1058 -17.62 -7.66 -3.62
N THR A 1059 -17.25 -6.42 -3.94
CA THR A 1059 -15.92 -6.05 -4.45
C THR A 1059 -15.26 -5.00 -3.55
N PHE A 1060 -13.94 -5.06 -3.45
CA PHE A 1060 -13.17 -4.05 -2.72
C PHE A 1060 -13.13 -2.73 -3.50
N PRO A 1061 -12.84 -1.61 -2.82
CA PRO A 1061 -12.68 -0.32 -3.49
C PRO A 1061 -11.55 -0.34 -4.51
N VAL A 1062 -11.83 0.10 -5.73
CA VAL A 1062 -10.81 0.17 -6.80
C VAL A 1062 -9.80 1.30 -6.61
N ASN A 1063 -10.09 2.28 -5.75
CA ASN A 1063 -9.21 3.41 -5.42
C ASN A 1063 -9.64 4.11 -4.11
N ALA A 1064 -8.83 5.08 -3.67
CA ALA A 1064 -9.07 5.87 -2.46
C ALA A 1064 -10.40 6.65 -2.48
N ASN A 1065 -10.82 7.18 -3.63
CA ASN A 1065 -12.10 7.91 -3.76
C ASN A 1065 -13.30 6.99 -3.52
N SER A 1066 -13.27 5.79 -4.10
CA SER A 1066 -14.30 4.77 -3.85
C SER A 1066 -14.34 4.38 -2.37
N ALA A 1067 -13.18 4.17 -1.75
CA ALA A 1067 -13.08 3.84 -0.33
C ALA A 1067 -13.62 4.96 0.57
N GLU A 1068 -13.30 6.22 0.26
CA GLU A 1068 -13.79 7.39 0.99
C GLU A 1068 -15.31 7.53 0.90
N ALA A 1069 -15.89 7.39 -0.29
CA ALA A 1069 -17.33 7.48 -0.46
C ALA A 1069 -18.08 6.40 0.32
N ARG A 1070 -17.56 5.16 0.38
CA ARG A 1070 -18.12 4.07 1.22
C ARG A 1070 -18.13 4.44 2.70
N ARG A 1071 -17.05 5.06 3.20
CA ARG A 1071 -16.97 5.52 4.60
C ARG A 1071 -17.96 6.67 4.86
N ALA A 1072 -18.05 7.64 3.95
CA ALA A 1072 -18.95 8.79 4.10
C ALA A 1072 -20.44 8.37 4.16
N ALA A 1073 -20.84 7.36 3.38
CA ALA A 1073 -22.21 6.85 3.35
C ALA A 1073 -22.70 6.18 4.66
N ARG A 1074 -21.79 5.94 5.63
CA ARG A 1074 -22.08 5.26 6.89
C ARG A 1074 -22.47 6.19 8.03
N PHE A 1075 -22.33 7.50 7.88
CA PHE A 1075 -22.58 8.47 8.95
C PHE A 1075 -23.63 9.49 8.55
N PHE A 1076 -24.67 9.63 9.38
CA PHE A 1076 -25.73 10.60 9.21
C PHE A 1076 -25.77 11.60 10.36
N GLN A 1077 -25.79 12.90 10.03
CA GLN A 1077 -26.01 13.99 10.99
C GLN A 1077 -27.48 14.11 11.46
N MET A 1078 -28.23 13.01 11.39
CA MET A 1078 -29.65 12.91 11.72
C MET A 1078 -29.95 11.49 12.23
N GLY A 1079 -31.21 11.21 12.57
CA GLY A 1079 -31.64 9.89 13.05
C GLY A 1079 -31.59 9.69 14.57
N HIS A 1080 -31.43 10.79 15.33
CA HIS A 1080 -31.56 10.82 16.78
C HIS A 1080 -32.97 10.41 17.25
N THR A 1081 -33.08 9.97 18.49
CA THR A 1081 -34.32 9.47 19.09
C THR A 1081 -35.38 10.58 19.20
N PRO A 1082 -36.57 10.43 18.58
CA PRO A 1082 -37.60 11.46 18.64
C PRO A 1082 -38.41 11.41 19.94
N GLY A 1083 -38.82 12.59 20.43
CA GLY A 1083 -39.73 12.72 21.58
C GLY A 1083 -39.04 12.75 22.95
N PRO A 1084 -39.82 12.62 24.04
CA PRO A 1084 -39.28 12.57 25.41
C PRO A 1084 -38.39 11.33 25.63
N MET A 1085 -37.30 11.51 26.36
CA MET A 1085 -36.36 10.46 26.74
C MET A 1085 -36.11 10.45 28.25
N SER A 1086 -36.15 9.27 28.86
CA SER A 1086 -35.69 9.11 30.24
C SER A 1086 -34.17 9.26 30.31
N ILE A 1087 -33.66 9.94 31.34
CA ILE A 1087 -32.23 10.06 31.58
C ILE A 1087 -31.68 8.69 32.00
N PRO A 1088 -30.83 8.02 31.19
CA PRO A 1088 -30.29 6.72 31.56
C PRO A 1088 -29.33 6.83 32.76
N PRO A 1089 -29.30 5.80 33.64
CA PRO A 1089 -28.39 5.78 34.78
C PRO A 1089 -26.92 5.73 34.32
N GLU A 1090 -26.01 6.08 35.23
CA GLU A 1090 -24.57 5.92 34.97
C GLU A 1090 -24.18 4.44 34.98
N GLU A 1091 -23.41 4.04 33.97
CA GLU A 1091 -22.88 2.69 33.86
C GLU A 1091 -21.41 2.67 34.26
N GLU A 1092 -21.12 2.14 35.46
CA GLU A 1092 -19.75 2.00 35.92
C GLU A 1092 -19.13 0.64 35.52
N ASN A 1093 -17.91 0.72 34.99
CA ASN A 1093 -17.03 -0.42 34.76
C ASN A 1093 -15.68 -0.14 35.41
N ALA A 1094 -15.41 -0.74 36.57
CA ALA A 1094 -14.16 -0.50 37.29
C ALA A 1094 -12.91 -0.90 36.47
N ALA A 1095 -13.02 -1.92 35.61
CA ALA A 1095 -11.91 -2.36 34.77
C ALA A 1095 -11.72 -1.48 33.52
N PHE A 1096 -12.81 -0.91 32.99
CA PHE A 1096 -12.80 -0.08 31.77
C PHE A 1096 -13.63 1.21 31.96
N PRO A 1097 -13.22 2.12 32.86
CA PRO A 1097 -14.02 3.28 33.24
C PRO A 1097 -14.21 4.33 32.13
N HIS A 1098 -13.46 4.27 31.03
CA HIS A 1098 -13.57 5.21 29.90
C HIS A 1098 -14.40 4.65 28.75
N THR A 1099 -14.85 3.38 28.83
CA THR A 1099 -15.49 2.69 27.70
C THR A 1099 -16.87 2.16 28.06
N LEU A 1100 -17.88 2.54 27.27
CA LEU A 1100 -19.17 1.86 27.25
C LEU A 1100 -19.05 0.56 26.45
N ASP A 1101 -19.11 -0.59 27.12
CA ASP A 1101 -19.17 -1.89 26.43
C ASP A 1101 -20.64 -2.29 26.23
N MET A 1102 -21.13 -2.11 25.00
CA MET A 1102 -22.52 -2.38 24.62
C MET A 1102 -22.89 -3.86 24.79
N ARG A 1103 -21.90 -4.75 24.82
CA ARG A 1103 -22.08 -6.20 24.98
C ARG A 1103 -22.45 -6.57 26.42
N ARG A 1104 -22.23 -5.68 27.39
CA ARG A 1104 -22.73 -5.86 28.77
C ARG A 1104 -24.24 -5.58 28.81
N ALA A 1105 -24.98 -6.33 29.61
CA ALA A 1105 -26.39 -6.07 29.84
C ALA A 1105 -26.60 -4.65 30.38
N ALA A 1106 -27.63 -3.96 29.87
CA ALA A 1106 -28.01 -2.64 30.37
C ALA A 1106 -28.37 -2.74 31.86
N ARG A 1107 -27.90 -1.79 32.66
CA ARG A 1107 -28.35 -1.65 34.05
C ARG A 1107 -29.68 -0.90 34.04
N HIS A 1108 -30.76 -1.59 34.41
CA HIS A 1108 -32.09 -0.99 34.56
C HIS A 1108 -32.21 -0.20 35.86
#